data_AF-A0A6B1I0M5-F1
#
_entry.id   AF-A0A6B1I0M5-F1
#
_cell.length_a   1.000
_cell.length_b   1.000
_cell.length_c   1.000
_cell.angle_alpha   90.00
_cell.angle_beta   90.00
_cell.angle_gamma   90.00
#
_symmetry.space_group_name_H-M   'P 1'
#
loop_
_entity.id
_entity.type
_entity.pdbx_description
1 polymer ?
#
loop_
_entity_poly.entity_id
_entity_poly.type
_entity_poly.pdbx_seq_one_letter_code
_entity_poly.pdbx_strand_id
1 'polypeptide(L)'
;MRVSLVLLALGFLWSQASALTIYRVGGQSLPPPELDAPYEFVSLAWDDADEARDGQIKLVEVEADFIHPQRLDPTVNIAPQIYELDGGTVFVMHSHTGWTENLEDDDRFIFDGDPETVYLGDGHWPWGSIYFGGRSLDESWGKGRWIYTKVWIFDLGGLFNLQRIRFFPREKFVNERFVQRFRVGTSDGDPLKDGTRDHAITHRGFFFDFDLAYDIKENSSGVMELAMPSEPVQRLLLDAPENSRGIWELAEFEIYGFGFANEATYRSNIIDLGEAVALGPVTWSGRQDPEAAVELRTRSGDSAEPNNYWRFTFRGDEKSLFDQQGNPLTRRSYDKLNKGEKAGITYDTRNWDSWSPAYDFSAGVGDIQANKPRRYVQFRADFYSVRDQGSQLDYVQFAVSDPPIATQALAEITPGAVRAGEPAAFTYVLTPVFSPRDLGFDSIEIDTPSLPGGVDAVRISGEEVGFEIRRLDERGFELGIPRIDATRTGERIEVDFRAEVFQFGTLFAGRIFDSEKPHEVRQALTAGDADPLIDSDRLSVDILDLAQKSIKGLRVQAGVFTPNGDGINDVVVIECDLLNVEAAPVAIQIFDLAGREISQIDGGEQVSGWFTAAWDGRDVDGRLAPPGTYLLQLTVETDEGVDRAQRVVGMAY
;
A
#
# COMPACT_ATOMS: atom_id res chain seq x y z
N MET A 1 33.19 -44.36 49.42
CA MET A 1 34.04 -44.40 48.20
C MET A 1 33.77 -43.12 47.43
N ARG A 2 34.80 -42.31 47.21
CA ARG A 2 34.75 -40.98 46.58
C ARG A 2 34.56 -41.07 45.07
N VAL A 3 33.74 -40.19 44.50
CA VAL A 3 33.85 -39.67 43.12
C VAL A 3 33.36 -38.22 43.19
N SER A 4 34.20 -37.28 43.62
CA SER A 4 34.93 -36.30 42.78
C SER A 4 34.05 -35.63 41.70
N LEU A 5 33.47 -34.48 42.08
CA LEU A 5 33.00 -33.43 41.17
C LEU A 5 34.22 -32.79 40.49
N VAL A 6 34.22 -32.75 39.15
CA VAL A 6 35.11 -31.87 38.37
C VAL A 6 34.25 -30.67 37.94
N LEU A 7 34.53 -29.51 38.53
CA LEU A 7 34.07 -28.22 38.02
C LEU A 7 34.90 -27.88 36.76
N LEU A 8 34.26 -27.89 35.60
CA LEU A 8 34.77 -27.20 34.42
C LEU A 8 34.12 -25.81 34.38
N ALA A 9 34.88 -24.81 34.81
CA ALA A 9 34.57 -23.41 34.57
C ALA A 9 34.84 -23.11 33.09
N LEU A 10 33.80 -23.11 32.25
CA LEU A 10 33.85 -22.40 30.98
C LEU A 10 33.53 -20.92 31.28
N GLY A 11 34.55 -20.08 31.16
CA GLY A 11 34.36 -18.64 31.08
C GLY A 11 33.56 -18.34 29.82
N PHE A 12 32.32 -17.88 30.00
CA PHE A 12 31.59 -17.17 28.96
C PHE A 12 32.33 -15.85 28.71
N LEU A 13 33.10 -15.80 27.62
CA LEU A 13 33.39 -14.53 26.97
C LEU A 13 32.05 -14.03 26.46
N TRP A 14 31.49 -13.03 27.14
CA TRP A 14 30.37 -12.26 26.61
C TRP A 14 30.90 -11.53 25.38
N SER A 15 30.63 -12.06 24.18
CA SER A 15 30.61 -11.20 23.00
C SER A 15 29.56 -10.15 23.28
N GLN A 16 29.92 -8.87 23.30
CA GLN A 16 28.91 -7.82 23.26
C GLN A 16 28.04 -8.10 22.04
N ALA A 17 26.79 -8.48 22.26
CA ALA A 17 25.81 -8.53 21.18
C ALA A 17 25.80 -7.13 20.56
N SER A 18 25.78 -7.04 19.23
CA SER A 18 25.63 -5.74 18.61
C SER A 18 24.26 -5.18 19.02
N ALA A 19 24.23 -3.89 19.36
CA ALA A 19 22.99 -3.18 19.63
C ALA A 19 22.15 -3.00 18.36
N LEU A 20 22.77 -3.11 17.17
CA LEU A 20 22.10 -3.04 15.88
C LEU A 20 21.78 -4.45 15.37
N THR A 21 20.50 -4.68 15.06
CA THR A 21 20.04 -5.90 14.39
C THR A 21 19.35 -5.53 13.08
N ILE A 22 19.68 -6.23 12.00
CA ILE A 22 19.03 -6.11 10.70
C ILE A 22 18.14 -7.32 10.48
N TYR A 23 16.85 -7.07 10.29
CA TYR A 23 15.87 -8.08 9.92
C TYR A 23 15.65 -8.02 8.41
N ARG A 24 15.63 -9.18 7.74
CA ARG A 24 15.24 -9.31 6.33
C ARG A 24 14.23 -10.43 6.18
N VAL A 25 13.14 -10.17 5.47
CA VAL A 25 12.23 -11.21 4.97
C VAL A 25 12.45 -11.36 3.48
N GLY A 26 12.68 -12.60 3.03
CA GLY A 26 13.02 -12.90 1.64
C GLY A 26 14.50 -12.79 1.32
N GLY A 27 14.85 -13.00 0.04
CA GLY A 27 16.22 -12.96 -0.46
C GLY A 27 17.16 -13.92 0.27
N GLN A 28 16.75 -15.17 0.51
CA GLN A 28 17.48 -16.13 1.34
C GLN A 28 18.88 -16.46 0.80
N SER A 29 19.08 -16.41 -0.52
CA SER A 29 20.37 -16.63 -1.16
C SER A 29 21.25 -15.38 -1.20
N LEU A 30 20.69 -14.20 -0.90
CA LEU A 30 21.43 -12.94 -0.90
C LEU A 30 22.28 -12.81 0.37
N PRO A 31 23.49 -12.24 0.27
CA PRO A 31 24.32 -12.01 1.45
C PRO A 31 23.66 -10.99 2.40
N PRO A 32 23.98 -11.03 3.70
CA PRO A 32 23.68 -9.95 4.63
C PRO A 32 24.23 -8.61 4.11
N PRO A 33 23.60 -7.46 4.44
CA PRO A 33 24.04 -6.16 3.94
C PRO A 33 25.45 -5.80 4.43
N GLU A 34 26.25 -5.17 3.59
CA GLU A 34 27.57 -4.69 4.01
C GLU A 34 27.41 -3.41 4.83
N LEU A 35 27.76 -3.46 6.12
CA LEU A 35 27.76 -2.33 7.04
C LEU A 35 29.14 -2.18 7.67
N ASP A 36 29.63 -0.94 7.77
CA ASP A 36 30.89 -0.59 8.45
C ASP A 36 30.77 -0.63 9.99
N ALA A 37 29.96 -1.56 10.52
CA ALA A 37 29.74 -1.75 11.94
C ALA A 37 29.38 -3.21 12.27
N PRO A 38 29.69 -3.70 13.48
CA PRO A 38 29.16 -4.99 13.92
C PRO A 38 27.63 -4.90 14.02
N TYR A 39 26.92 -5.90 13.52
CA TYR A 39 25.46 -6.02 13.63
C TYR A 39 25.05 -7.49 13.68
N GLU A 40 23.86 -7.77 14.21
CA GLU A 40 23.22 -9.08 14.11
C GLU A 40 22.31 -9.12 12.88
N PHE A 41 22.34 -10.22 12.12
CA PHE A 41 21.47 -10.40 10.96
C PHE A 41 20.45 -11.50 11.22
N VAL A 42 19.16 -11.18 11.04
CA VAL A 42 18.04 -12.11 11.17
C VAL A 42 17.37 -12.26 9.82
N SER A 43 17.43 -13.48 9.26
CA SER A 43 16.76 -13.84 8.01
C SER A 43 15.46 -14.57 8.30
N LEU A 44 14.37 -14.12 7.70
CA LEU A 44 13.03 -14.71 7.77
C LEU A 44 12.60 -15.15 6.37
N ALA A 45 11.92 -16.29 6.26
CA ALA A 45 11.52 -16.84 4.98
C ALA A 45 10.14 -16.31 4.55
N TRP A 46 9.90 -16.25 3.24
CA TRP A 46 8.60 -15.85 2.72
C TRP A 46 7.50 -16.86 3.09
N ASP A 47 7.81 -18.15 2.99
CA ASP A 47 6.93 -19.29 3.26
C ASP A 47 6.63 -19.50 4.76
N ASP A 48 7.29 -18.76 5.65
CA ASP A 48 6.97 -18.78 7.08
C ASP A 48 5.60 -18.16 7.40
N ALA A 49 5.03 -17.33 6.51
CA ALA A 49 3.77 -16.64 6.77
C ALA A 49 2.60 -17.62 7.02
N ASP A 50 1.96 -17.48 8.17
CA ASP A 50 0.96 -18.43 8.69
C ASP A 50 -0.23 -17.66 9.27
N GLU A 51 -1.44 -17.99 8.85
CA GLU A 51 -2.68 -17.39 9.36
C GLU A 51 -2.82 -17.49 10.88
N ALA A 52 -2.31 -18.55 11.51
CA ALA A 52 -2.34 -18.71 12.96
C ALA A 52 -1.46 -17.68 13.70
N ARG A 53 -0.51 -17.05 13.00
CA ARG A 53 0.38 -15.99 13.49
C ARG A 53 0.09 -14.63 12.83
N ASP A 54 -1.14 -14.48 12.33
CA ASP A 54 -1.61 -13.31 11.59
C ASP A 54 -0.92 -13.06 10.24
N GLY A 55 -0.14 -14.02 9.71
CA GLY A 55 0.37 -14.00 8.35
C GLY A 55 -0.72 -14.31 7.31
N GLN A 56 -0.41 -14.11 6.03
CA GLN A 56 -1.24 -14.53 4.90
C GLN A 56 -0.40 -14.61 3.63
N ILE A 57 -0.66 -15.64 2.84
CA ILE A 57 -0.16 -15.80 1.48
C ILE A 57 -1.41 -16.05 0.65
N LYS A 58 -1.88 -15.04 -0.09
CA LYS A 58 -3.09 -15.14 -0.91
C LYS A 58 -2.77 -14.91 -2.38
N LEU A 59 -2.95 -15.93 -3.22
CA LEU A 59 -2.66 -15.89 -4.67
C LEU A 59 -1.22 -15.41 -4.99
N VAL A 60 -0.27 -15.75 -4.11
CA VAL A 60 1.14 -15.43 -4.25
C VAL A 60 1.91 -16.74 -4.45
N GLU A 61 2.72 -16.80 -5.49
CA GLU A 61 3.74 -17.83 -5.67
C GLU A 61 4.98 -17.45 -4.84
N VAL A 62 5.47 -18.40 -4.05
CA VAL A 62 6.55 -18.19 -3.09
C VAL A 62 7.78 -18.98 -3.51
N GLU A 63 8.84 -18.25 -3.81
CA GLU A 63 10.17 -18.78 -4.05
C GLU A 63 11.10 -18.42 -2.88
N ALA A 64 12.28 -19.06 -2.81
CA ALA A 64 13.23 -18.80 -1.73
C ALA A 64 13.71 -17.34 -1.68
N ASP A 65 13.86 -16.72 -2.86
CA ASP A 65 14.47 -15.40 -3.01
C ASP A 65 13.48 -14.28 -3.32
N PHE A 66 12.25 -14.61 -3.72
CA PHE A 66 11.24 -13.63 -4.08
C PHE A 66 9.84 -14.20 -3.98
N ILE A 67 8.86 -13.29 -3.99
CA ILE A 67 7.44 -13.61 -4.15
C ILE A 67 6.89 -12.83 -5.35
N HIS A 68 5.88 -13.39 -6.00
CA HIS A 68 5.13 -12.71 -7.05
C HIS A 68 3.67 -13.21 -7.11
N PRO A 69 2.75 -12.47 -7.74
CA PRO A 69 1.39 -12.95 -7.96
C PRO A 69 1.39 -14.28 -8.72
N GLN A 70 0.45 -15.16 -8.38
CA GLN A 70 0.26 -16.43 -9.05
C GLN A 70 0.03 -16.23 -10.55
N ARG A 71 0.63 -17.07 -11.39
CA ARG A 71 0.60 -16.92 -12.85
C ARG A 71 -0.01 -18.15 -13.53
N LEU A 72 -0.97 -17.90 -14.42
CA LEU A 72 -1.60 -18.93 -15.25
C LEU A 72 -0.91 -19.07 -16.61
N ASP A 73 -0.69 -20.32 -17.04
CA ASP A 73 -0.23 -20.66 -18.38
C ASP A 73 -1.43 -20.87 -19.32
N PRO A 74 -1.53 -20.13 -20.46
CA PRO A 74 -2.63 -20.24 -21.41
C PRO A 74 -2.82 -21.62 -22.05
N THR A 75 -1.83 -22.51 -21.94
CA THR A 75 -1.86 -23.86 -22.48
C THR A 75 -2.35 -24.92 -21.49
N VAL A 76 -2.46 -24.57 -20.21
CA VAL A 76 -2.85 -25.48 -19.14
C VAL A 76 -4.35 -25.36 -18.85
N ASN A 77 -5.04 -26.50 -18.82
CA ASN A 77 -6.41 -26.56 -18.33
C ASN A 77 -6.40 -26.47 -16.80
N ILE A 78 -6.96 -25.39 -16.24
CA ILE A 78 -6.98 -25.15 -14.79
C ILE A 78 -8.15 -25.86 -14.09
N ALA A 79 -9.14 -26.39 -14.81
CA ALA A 79 -10.32 -27.00 -14.18
C ALA A 79 -9.97 -28.22 -13.28
N PRO A 80 -9.06 -29.15 -13.67
CA PRO A 80 -8.61 -30.24 -12.79
C PRO A 80 -7.79 -29.74 -11.59
N GLN A 81 -7.18 -28.56 -11.72
CA GLN A 81 -6.32 -27.94 -10.70
C GLN A 81 -7.07 -26.88 -9.89
N ILE A 82 -8.40 -26.79 -10.01
CA ILE A 82 -9.19 -25.74 -9.38
C ILE A 82 -8.98 -25.67 -7.87
N TYR A 83 -8.80 -26.82 -7.21
CA TYR A 83 -8.56 -26.92 -5.77
C TYR A 83 -7.10 -26.66 -5.37
N GLU A 84 -6.19 -26.57 -6.34
CA GLU A 84 -4.80 -26.15 -6.14
C GLU A 84 -4.68 -24.62 -6.19
N LEU A 85 -5.66 -23.92 -6.80
CA LEU A 85 -5.77 -22.47 -6.70
C LEU A 85 -6.16 -22.07 -5.27
N ASP A 86 -5.50 -21.05 -4.74
CA ASP A 86 -5.80 -20.57 -3.40
C ASP A 86 -7.23 -20.01 -3.31
N GLY A 87 -8.07 -20.67 -2.50
CA GLY A 87 -9.50 -20.37 -2.38
C GLY A 87 -10.37 -20.94 -3.52
N GLY A 88 -9.79 -21.69 -4.45
CA GLY A 88 -10.52 -22.27 -5.58
C GLY A 88 -11.45 -23.42 -5.16
N THR A 89 -12.66 -23.43 -5.71
CA THR A 89 -13.66 -24.45 -5.41
C THR A 89 -14.69 -24.59 -6.53
N VAL A 90 -15.50 -25.64 -6.47
CA VAL A 90 -16.60 -25.89 -7.41
C VAL A 90 -17.89 -26.05 -6.64
N PHE A 91 -18.89 -25.25 -6.99
CA PHE A 91 -20.24 -25.39 -6.47
C PHE A 91 -21.13 -26.06 -7.52
N VAL A 92 -21.91 -27.01 -7.05
CA VAL A 92 -23.02 -27.61 -7.78
C VAL A 92 -24.28 -27.50 -6.96
N MET A 93 -25.41 -27.58 -7.65
CA MET A 93 -26.72 -27.52 -7.01
C MET A 93 -27.31 -28.93 -6.84
N HIS A 94 -27.61 -29.33 -5.61
CA HIS A 94 -28.31 -30.57 -5.28
C HIS A 94 -29.73 -30.31 -4.77
N SER A 95 -30.63 -31.23 -5.10
CA SER A 95 -32.07 -31.22 -4.77
C SER A 95 -32.36 -31.04 -3.28
N HIS A 96 -31.58 -31.69 -2.42
CA HIS A 96 -31.88 -31.84 -0.99
C HIS A 96 -31.12 -30.88 -0.08
N THR A 97 -29.94 -30.41 -0.51
CA THR A 97 -29.01 -29.58 0.29
C THR A 97 -28.88 -28.16 -0.25
N GLY A 98 -29.24 -27.94 -1.52
CA GLY A 98 -29.03 -26.68 -2.22
C GLY A 98 -27.64 -26.61 -2.85
N TRP A 99 -27.02 -25.43 -2.87
CA TRP A 99 -25.65 -25.28 -3.33
C TRP A 99 -24.68 -25.98 -2.37
N THR A 100 -23.76 -26.76 -2.92
CA THR A 100 -22.79 -27.52 -2.13
C THR A 100 -21.49 -27.72 -2.90
N GLU A 101 -20.41 -27.85 -2.14
CA GLU A 101 -19.07 -28.25 -2.61
C GLU A 101 -18.86 -29.77 -2.50
N ASN A 102 -19.81 -30.49 -1.91
CA ASN A 102 -19.80 -31.94 -1.81
C ASN A 102 -20.27 -32.57 -3.13
N LEU A 103 -19.38 -32.56 -4.12
CA LEU A 103 -19.64 -33.11 -5.45
C LEU A 103 -19.91 -34.62 -5.40
N GLU A 104 -20.92 -35.08 -6.14
CA GLU A 104 -21.06 -36.50 -6.48
C GLU A 104 -19.91 -36.93 -7.43
N ASP A 105 -19.67 -38.25 -7.57
CA ASP A 105 -18.55 -38.73 -8.38
C ASP A 105 -18.66 -38.27 -9.85
N ASP A 106 -19.87 -38.25 -10.39
CA ASP A 106 -20.14 -37.83 -11.76
C ASP A 106 -19.99 -36.33 -12.00
N ASP A 107 -20.20 -35.50 -10.97
CA ASP A 107 -19.93 -34.06 -11.02
C ASP A 107 -18.46 -33.74 -11.24
N ARG A 108 -17.57 -34.62 -10.76
CA ARG A 108 -16.11 -34.47 -10.90
C ARG A 108 -15.60 -34.89 -12.26
N PHE A 109 -16.31 -35.80 -12.94
CA PHE A 109 -15.89 -36.32 -14.23
C PHE A 109 -15.71 -35.24 -15.28
N ILE A 110 -16.47 -34.15 -15.21
CA ILE A 110 -16.37 -33.08 -16.22
C ILE A 110 -15.08 -32.27 -16.11
N PHE A 111 -14.24 -32.49 -15.10
CA PHE A 111 -12.98 -31.76 -14.94
C PHE A 111 -11.89 -32.65 -14.33
N ASP A 112 -11.98 -33.97 -14.50
CA ASP A 112 -10.99 -34.91 -13.97
C ASP A 112 -9.81 -35.14 -14.94
N GLY A 113 -9.90 -34.65 -16.18
CA GLY A 113 -8.88 -34.79 -17.21
C GLY A 113 -8.90 -36.14 -17.93
N ASP A 114 -9.91 -36.99 -17.69
CA ASP A 114 -10.15 -38.24 -18.40
C ASP A 114 -11.34 -38.11 -19.38
N PRO A 115 -11.08 -37.96 -20.70
CA PRO A 115 -12.15 -37.79 -21.69
C PRO A 115 -13.03 -39.04 -21.89
N GLU A 116 -12.78 -40.15 -21.19
CA GLU A 116 -13.62 -41.36 -21.19
C GLU A 116 -14.66 -41.39 -20.05
N THR A 117 -14.47 -40.60 -18.98
CA THR A 117 -15.48 -40.38 -17.94
C THR A 117 -16.54 -39.39 -18.44
N VAL A 118 -17.71 -39.34 -17.77
CA VAL A 118 -18.82 -38.52 -18.27
C VAL A 118 -19.87 -38.21 -17.22
N TYR A 119 -20.33 -36.97 -17.21
CA TYR A 119 -21.62 -36.62 -16.62
C TYR A 119 -22.76 -36.82 -17.63
N LEU A 120 -23.80 -37.56 -17.22
CA LEU A 120 -24.99 -37.78 -18.05
C LEU A 120 -26.09 -36.80 -17.64
N GLY A 121 -26.57 -35.97 -18.57
CA GLY A 121 -27.76 -35.14 -18.39
C GLY A 121 -29.06 -35.95 -18.48
N ASP A 122 -29.19 -37.00 -17.65
CA ASP A 122 -30.19 -38.06 -17.82
C ASP A 122 -31.46 -37.94 -16.97
N GLY A 123 -31.55 -36.91 -16.13
CA GLY A 123 -32.62 -36.83 -15.14
C GLY A 123 -32.14 -36.65 -13.70
N HIS A 124 -30.85 -36.88 -13.42
CA HIS A 124 -30.21 -36.60 -12.12
C HIS A 124 -30.08 -35.09 -11.85
N TRP A 125 -31.21 -34.37 -11.87
CA TRP A 125 -31.31 -32.94 -11.63
C TRP A 125 -31.71 -32.65 -10.18
N PRO A 126 -31.37 -31.46 -9.65
CA PRO A 126 -31.96 -30.96 -8.42
C PRO A 126 -33.50 -30.79 -8.55
N TRP A 127 -34.28 -31.70 -7.97
CA TRP A 127 -35.74 -31.60 -7.78
C TRP A 127 -36.11 -30.39 -6.90
N GLY A 128 -36.53 -29.28 -7.52
CA GLY A 128 -37.05 -28.12 -6.78
C GLY A 128 -37.36 -26.92 -7.69
N SER A 129 -38.21 -25.99 -7.21
CA SER A 129 -38.42 -24.70 -7.86
C SER A 129 -37.19 -23.81 -7.65
N ILE A 130 -36.42 -23.57 -8.70
CA ILE A 130 -35.38 -22.54 -8.73
C ILE A 130 -36.06 -21.23 -9.14
N TYR A 131 -35.83 -20.18 -8.37
CA TYR A 131 -36.34 -18.85 -8.70
C TYR A 131 -35.17 -18.04 -9.27
N PHE A 132 -35.21 -17.76 -10.57
CA PHE A 132 -34.31 -16.78 -11.18
C PHE A 132 -34.81 -15.39 -10.79
N GLY A 133 -34.08 -14.72 -9.89
CA GLY A 133 -34.47 -13.46 -9.29
C GLY A 133 -34.21 -12.28 -10.22
N GLY A 134 -35.16 -11.97 -11.09
CA GLY A 134 -35.08 -10.82 -12.02
C GLY A 134 -36.17 -10.97 -13.06
N ARG A 135 -36.68 -9.87 -13.64
CA ARG A 135 -37.82 -9.87 -14.58
C ARG A 135 -37.70 -11.04 -15.55
N SER A 136 -38.68 -11.94 -15.53
CA SER A 136 -38.91 -12.94 -16.57
C SER A 136 -39.06 -12.22 -17.92
N LEU A 137 -37.93 -11.99 -18.61
CA LEU A 137 -37.89 -11.55 -20.00
C LEU A 137 -37.97 -12.74 -20.96
N ASP A 138 -38.31 -13.92 -20.45
CA ASP A 138 -38.55 -15.09 -21.27
C ASP A 138 -39.88 -15.77 -20.94
N GLU A 139 -40.94 -15.35 -21.63
CA GLU A 139 -42.23 -16.07 -21.68
C GLU A 139 -42.12 -17.44 -22.40
N SER A 140 -40.96 -17.82 -22.96
CA SER A 140 -40.79 -19.12 -23.64
C SER A 140 -40.69 -20.32 -22.68
N TRP A 141 -40.53 -20.06 -21.37
CA TRP A 141 -40.50 -21.11 -20.34
C TRP A 141 -41.63 -20.88 -19.33
N GLY A 142 -42.83 -21.36 -19.70
CA GLY A 142 -44.09 -21.13 -18.99
C GLY A 142 -44.05 -21.24 -17.46
N LYS A 143 -44.84 -20.36 -16.82
CA LYS A 143 -45.02 -20.24 -15.37
C LYS A 143 -45.19 -21.61 -14.68
N GLY A 144 -44.31 -21.91 -13.73
CA GLY A 144 -44.50 -23.02 -12.77
C GLY A 144 -43.99 -24.40 -13.20
N ARG A 145 -42.88 -24.49 -13.95
CA ARG A 145 -42.25 -25.77 -14.31
C ARG A 145 -41.00 -26.06 -13.49
N TRP A 146 -40.85 -27.33 -13.08
CA TRP A 146 -39.59 -27.93 -12.65
C TRP A 146 -38.52 -27.61 -13.70
N ILE A 147 -37.39 -27.06 -13.26
CA ILE A 147 -36.28 -26.70 -14.15
C ILE A 147 -35.33 -27.90 -14.16
N TYR A 148 -35.23 -28.57 -15.30
CA TYR A 148 -34.29 -29.67 -15.54
C TYR A 148 -33.00 -29.06 -16.12
N THR A 149 -32.17 -28.52 -15.24
CA THR A 149 -30.84 -27.99 -15.60
C THR A 149 -29.81 -28.40 -14.56
N LYS A 150 -28.57 -28.62 -15.03
CA LYS A 150 -27.41 -28.81 -14.18
C LYS A 150 -26.56 -27.56 -14.24
N VAL A 151 -26.09 -27.16 -13.08
CA VAL A 151 -25.33 -25.93 -12.92
C VAL A 151 -24.03 -26.24 -12.20
N TRP A 152 -22.93 -25.80 -12.81
CA TRP A 152 -21.61 -25.76 -12.19
C TRP A 152 -21.17 -24.31 -12.07
N ILE A 153 -20.63 -23.96 -10.91
CA ILE A 153 -19.93 -22.71 -10.68
C ILE A 153 -18.51 -23.06 -10.29
N PHE A 154 -17.55 -22.68 -11.11
CA PHE A 154 -16.13 -22.76 -10.81
C PHE A 154 -15.71 -21.42 -10.18
N ASP A 155 -15.39 -21.42 -8.89
CA ASP A 155 -14.80 -20.27 -8.20
C ASP A 155 -13.29 -20.45 -8.24
N LEU A 156 -12.61 -19.50 -8.87
CA LEU A 156 -11.16 -19.52 -9.06
C LEU A 156 -10.42 -19.06 -7.78
N GLY A 157 -11.12 -18.62 -6.73
CA GLY A 157 -10.54 -18.13 -5.48
C GLY A 157 -10.07 -16.67 -5.51
N GLY A 158 -9.87 -16.13 -6.71
CA GLY A 158 -9.63 -14.71 -6.97
C GLY A 158 -9.81 -14.33 -8.43
N LEU A 159 -9.44 -13.10 -8.76
CA LEU A 159 -9.60 -12.53 -10.10
C LEU A 159 -8.48 -12.99 -11.03
N PHE A 160 -8.88 -13.67 -12.12
CA PHE A 160 -7.98 -14.13 -13.16
C PHE A 160 -8.48 -13.74 -14.55
N ASN A 161 -7.56 -13.59 -15.48
CA ASN A 161 -7.89 -13.39 -16.90
C ASN A 161 -8.11 -14.76 -17.55
N LEU A 162 -9.28 -14.95 -18.16
CA LEU A 162 -9.60 -16.17 -18.90
C LEU A 162 -9.42 -15.96 -20.40
N GLN A 163 -8.79 -16.90 -21.07
CA GLN A 163 -8.62 -16.86 -22.53
C GLN A 163 -9.79 -17.54 -23.23
N ARG A 164 -10.11 -18.76 -22.81
CA ARG A 164 -11.16 -19.58 -23.42
C ARG A 164 -11.62 -20.67 -22.47
N ILE A 165 -12.81 -21.20 -22.77
CA ILE A 165 -13.29 -22.47 -22.24
C ILE A 165 -13.49 -23.45 -23.38
N ARG A 166 -13.39 -24.75 -23.09
CA ARG A 166 -13.65 -25.80 -24.05
C ARG A 166 -14.39 -26.95 -23.39
N PHE A 167 -15.45 -27.45 -24.02
CA PHE A 167 -16.18 -28.60 -23.47
C PHE A 167 -16.76 -29.50 -24.56
N PHE A 168 -16.87 -30.79 -24.25
CA PHE A 168 -17.26 -31.82 -25.23
C PHE A 168 -17.78 -33.09 -24.54
N PRO A 169 -18.63 -33.89 -25.21
CA PRO A 169 -18.95 -35.25 -24.79
C PRO A 169 -17.82 -36.20 -25.20
N ARG A 170 -17.90 -37.47 -24.80
CA ARG A 170 -16.96 -38.51 -25.26
C ARG A 170 -16.93 -38.60 -26.78
N GLU A 171 -15.76 -38.89 -27.36
CA GLU A 171 -15.50 -38.89 -28.81
C GLU A 171 -16.57 -39.65 -29.63
N LYS A 172 -16.97 -40.84 -29.15
CA LYS A 172 -17.99 -41.68 -29.81
C LYS A 172 -19.39 -41.05 -29.92
N PHE A 173 -19.67 -40.01 -29.12
CA PHE A 173 -20.95 -39.32 -29.06
C PHE A 173 -20.88 -37.84 -29.46
N VAL A 174 -19.75 -37.39 -30.00
CA VAL A 174 -19.52 -35.98 -30.42
C VAL A 174 -20.61 -35.44 -31.35
N ASN A 175 -21.22 -36.28 -32.19
CA ASN A 175 -22.27 -35.87 -33.13
C ASN A 175 -23.70 -36.11 -32.63
N GLU A 176 -23.89 -36.71 -31.46
CA GLU A 176 -25.20 -37.22 -31.01
C GLU A 176 -25.64 -36.71 -29.64
N ARG A 177 -24.71 -36.60 -28.68
CA ARG A 177 -25.03 -36.33 -27.26
C ARG A 177 -24.37 -35.06 -26.73
N PHE A 178 -24.14 -34.07 -27.57
CA PHE A 178 -23.65 -32.77 -27.10
C PHE A 178 -24.76 -31.93 -26.46
N VAL A 179 -24.38 -30.97 -25.63
CA VAL A 179 -25.29 -30.03 -24.98
C VAL A 179 -25.88 -29.07 -26.03
N GLN A 180 -27.19 -29.12 -26.24
CA GLN A 180 -27.88 -28.33 -27.30
C GLN A 180 -28.11 -26.87 -26.89
N ARG A 181 -28.19 -26.60 -25.59
CA ARG A 181 -28.50 -25.29 -25.02
C ARG A 181 -27.71 -25.12 -23.74
N PHE A 182 -27.08 -23.97 -23.57
CA PHE A 182 -26.33 -23.68 -22.35
C PHE A 182 -26.11 -22.18 -22.20
N ARG A 183 -25.78 -21.77 -20.98
CA ARG A 183 -25.29 -20.43 -20.68
C ARG A 183 -23.91 -20.51 -20.05
N VAL A 184 -23.10 -19.53 -20.37
CA VAL A 184 -21.82 -19.27 -19.73
C VAL A 184 -21.90 -17.89 -19.11
N GLY A 185 -21.68 -17.81 -17.81
CA GLY A 185 -21.71 -16.56 -17.06
C GLY A 185 -20.39 -16.31 -16.35
N THR A 186 -20.04 -15.05 -16.17
CA THR A 186 -18.85 -14.62 -15.42
C THR A 186 -19.26 -13.72 -14.27
N SER A 187 -18.51 -13.77 -13.18
CA SER A 187 -18.66 -12.84 -12.07
C SER A 187 -17.27 -12.48 -11.55
N ASP A 188 -17.03 -11.19 -11.37
CA ASP A 188 -15.84 -10.63 -10.72
C ASP A 188 -15.94 -10.68 -9.19
N GLY A 189 -17.07 -11.14 -8.65
CA GLY A 189 -17.30 -11.24 -7.21
C GLY A 189 -17.47 -9.91 -6.48
N ASP A 190 -17.60 -8.79 -7.20
CA ASP A 190 -17.88 -7.48 -6.59
C ASP A 190 -19.25 -7.48 -5.90
N PRO A 191 -19.32 -7.33 -4.56
CA PRO A 191 -20.57 -7.35 -3.82
C PRO A 191 -21.47 -6.14 -4.11
N LEU A 192 -20.94 -5.04 -4.67
CA LEU A 192 -21.73 -3.87 -5.05
C LEU A 192 -22.61 -4.13 -6.28
N LYS A 193 -22.26 -5.15 -7.08
CA LYS A 193 -23.02 -5.57 -8.26
C LYS A 193 -24.03 -6.67 -7.96
N ASP A 194 -24.07 -7.20 -6.74
CA ASP A 194 -24.97 -8.29 -6.36
C ASP A 194 -26.44 -7.90 -6.60
N GLY A 195 -27.16 -8.74 -7.35
CA GLY A 195 -28.54 -8.52 -7.77
C GLY A 195 -28.71 -7.65 -9.00
N THR A 196 -27.62 -7.17 -9.59
CA THR A 196 -27.66 -6.28 -10.77
C THR A 196 -27.19 -6.95 -12.06
N ARG A 197 -26.49 -8.10 -11.97
CA ARG A 197 -25.98 -8.85 -13.11
C ARG A 197 -27.11 -9.54 -13.91
N ASP A 198 -26.81 -9.92 -15.14
CA ASP A 198 -27.81 -10.42 -16.11
C ASP A 198 -28.56 -11.68 -15.67
N HIS A 199 -27.86 -12.58 -14.98
CA HIS A 199 -28.37 -13.90 -14.61
C HIS A 199 -28.17 -14.20 -13.14
N ALA A 200 -29.26 -14.13 -12.38
CA ALA A 200 -29.28 -14.46 -10.95
C ALA A 200 -29.94 -15.82 -10.67
N ILE A 201 -29.28 -16.65 -9.87
CA ILE A 201 -29.71 -17.97 -9.44
C ILE A 201 -29.90 -17.99 -7.93
N THR A 202 -31.13 -18.21 -7.48
CA THR A 202 -31.47 -18.32 -6.06
C THR A 202 -32.04 -19.68 -5.73
N HIS A 203 -31.48 -20.35 -4.72
CA HIS A 203 -32.03 -21.60 -4.22
C HIS A 203 -31.74 -21.79 -2.71
N ARG A 204 -32.80 -22.09 -1.94
CA ARG A 204 -32.75 -22.36 -0.48
C ARG A 204 -31.94 -21.33 0.34
N GLY A 205 -32.00 -20.06 -0.04
CA GLY A 205 -31.36 -18.95 0.70
C GLY A 205 -29.95 -18.58 0.22
N PHE A 206 -29.38 -19.33 -0.73
CA PHE A 206 -28.16 -18.97 -1.43
C PHE A 206 -28.49 -18.19 -2.71
N PHE A 207 -27.62 -17.24 -3.03
CA PHE A 207 -27.75 -16.32 -4.16
C PHE A 207 -26.42 -16.23 -4.89
N PHE A 208 -26.45 -16.41 -6.20
CA PHE A 208 -25.34 -16.15 -7.11
C PHE A 208 -25.86 -15.36 -8.30
N ASP A 209 -25.07 -14.47 -8.86
CA ASP A 209 -25.39 -13.79 -10.09
C ASP A 209 -24.16 -13.62 -11.00
N PHE A 210 -24.43 -13.52 -12.30
CA PHE A 210 -23.43 -13.56 -13.36
C PHE A 210 -23.79 -12.65 -14.51
N ASP A 211 -22.80 -11.99 -15.08
CA ASP A 211 -22.89 -11.34 -16.38
C ASP A 211 -22.82 -12.43 -17.46
N LEU A 212 -23.76 -12.42 -18.41
CA LEU A 212 -23.82 -13.50 -19.40
C LEU A 212 -22.81 -13.27 -20.52
N ALA A 213 -21.74 -14.04 -20.52
CA ALA A 213 -20.79 -14.10 -21.63
C ALA A 213 -21.44 -14.78 -22.86
N TYR A 214 -22.22 -15.85 -22.64
CA TYR A 214 -22.92 -16.58 -23.69
C TYR A 214 -24.29 -17.08 -23.25
N ASP A 215 -25.30 -16.94 -24.10
CA ASP A 215 -26.61 -17.60 -23.97
C ASP A 215 -26.95 -18.33 -25.27
N ILE A 216 -26.52 -19.59 -25.37
CA ILE A 216 -26.65 -20.41 -26.58
C ILE A 216 -27.98 -21.17 -26.55
N LYS A 217 -28.89 -20.80 -27.46
CA LYS A 217 -30.22 -21.43 -27.60
C LYS A 217 -30.27 -22.57 -28.60
N GLU A 218 -29.32 -22.65 -29.51
CA GLU A 218 -29.23 -23.69 -30.55
C GLU A 218 -27.76 -24.00 -30.85
N ASN A 219 -27.19 -25.00 -30.17
CA ASN A 219 -25.89 -25.57 -30.49
C ASN A 219 -26.05 -26.74 -31.47
N SER A 220 -25.12 -26.86 -32.41
CA SER A 220 -25.00 -28.00 -33.34
C SER A 220 -23.58 -28.59 -33.41
N SER A 221 -22.65 -28.07 -32.58
CA SER A 221 -21.28 -28.55 -32.48
C SER A 221 -21.10 -29.48 -31.29
N GLY A 222 -20.42 -30.59 -31.52
CA GLY A 222 -20.02 -31.53 -30.46
C GLY A 222 -18.94 -31.02 -29.54
N VAL A 223 -17.99 -30.28 -30.10
CA VAL A 223 -16.92 -29.62 -29.36
C VAL A 223 -17.21 -28.14 -29.35
N MET A 224 -17.35 -27.59 -28.15
CA MET A 224 -17.54 -26.17 -27.95
C MET A 224 -16.22 -25.56 -27.50
N GLU A 225 -15.79 -24.49 -28.16
CA GLU A 225 -14.65 -23.69 -27.75
C GLU A 225 -15.05 -22.22 -27.84
N LEU A 226 -15.03 -21.54 -26.70
CA LEU A 226 -15.54 -20.17 -26.56
C LEU A 226 -14.45 -19.29 -25.96
N ALA A 227 -14.15 -18.18 -26.64
CA ALA A 227 -13.27 -17.16 -26.08
C ALA A 227 -13.94 -16.50 -24.88
N MET A 228 -13.20 -16.24 -23.81
CA MET A 228 -13.77 -15.56 -22.65
C MET A 228 -13.68 -14.03 -22.81
N PRO A 229 -14.54 -13.27 -22.13
CA PRO A 229 -14.44 -11.82 -22.08
C PRO A 229 -13.07 -11.36 -21.54
N SER A 230 -12.68 -10.13 -21.86
CA SER A 230 -11.38 -9.57 -21.44
C SER A 230 -11.34 -9.16 -19.97
N GLU A 231 -12.51 -9.08 -19.33
CA GLU A 231 -12.69 -8.73 -17.94
C GLU A 231 -12.20 -9.88 -17.02
N PRO A 232 -11.55 -9.56 -15.90
CA PRO A 232 -11.16 -10.57 -14.91
C PRO A 232 -12.36 -11.30 -14.34
N VAL A 233 -12.22 -12.61 -14.16
CA VAL A 233 -13.26 -13.53 -13.69
C VAL A 233 -12.82 -14.11 -12.36
N GLN A 234 -13.70 -14.08 -11.37
CA GLN A 234 -13.56 -14.87 -10.14
C GLN A 234 -14.39 -16.15 -10.23
N ARG A 235 -15.65 -16.05 -10.69
CA ARG A 235 -16.58 -17.17 -10.76
C ARG A 235 -17.08 -17.36 -12.19
N LEU A 236 -17.00 -18.60 -12.67
CA LEU A 236 -17.47 -19.04 -13.98
C LEU A 236 -18.66 -19.97 -13.83
N LEU A 237 -19.77 -19.63 -14.49
CA LEU A 237 -21.01 -20.41 -14.52
C LEU A 237 -21.09 -21.24 -15.81
N LEU A 238 -21.45 -22.51 -15.68
CA LEU A 238 -22.06 -23.32 -16.73
C LEU A 238 -23.48 -23.72 -16.31
N ASP A 239 -24.50 -23.21 -17.01
CA ASP A 239 -25.90 -23.63 -16.86
C ASP A 239 -26.31 -24.45 -18.09
N ALA A 240 -26.50 -25.75 -17.91
CA ALA A 240 -26.73 -26.73 -18.97
C ALA A 240 -28.10 -27.42 -18.79
N PRO A 241 -29.17 -26.91 -19.44
CA PRO A 241 -30.50 -27.53 -19.40
C PRO A 241 -30.56 -28.87 -20.14
N GLU A 242 -31.58 -29.67 -19.83
CA GLU A 242 -31.89 -30.90 -20.56
C GLU A 242 -32.07 -30.64 -22.07
N ASN A 243 -31.57 -31.57 -22.89
CA ASN A 243 -31.75 -31.53 -24.33
C ASN A 243 -33.23 -31.70 -24.70
N SER A 244 -33.66 -31.14 -25.84
CA SER A 244 -35.05 -31.32 -26.28
C SER A 244 -35.38 -32.78 -26.64
N ARG A 245 -34.35 -33.56 -27.01
CA ARG A 245 -34.44 -35.00 -27.26
C ARG A 245 -33.11 -35.66 -26.88
N GLY A 246 -33.21 -36.81 -26.20
CA GLY A 246 -32.05 -37.60 -25.80
C GLY A 246 -31.30 -37.01 -24.61
N ILE A 247 -30.36 -37.80 -24.11
CA ILE A 247 -29.47 -37.45 -22.99
C ILE A 247 -28.23 -36.79 -23.59
N TRP A 248 -27.80 -35.64 -23.04
CA TRP A 248 -26.49 -35.10 -23.35
C TRP A 248 -25.41 -35.67 -22.42
N GLU A 249 -24.18 -35.62 -22.88
CA GLU A 249 -22.97 -36.04 -22.20
C GLU A 249 -22.04 -34.84 -22.07
N LEU A 250 -21.37 -34.72 -20.93
CA LEU A 250 -20.25 -33.81 -20.72
C LEU A 250 -19.09 -34.64 -20.21
N ALA A 251 -18.09 -34.86 -21.06
CA ALA A 251 -16.89 -35.59 -20.67
C ALA A 251 -15.89 -34.65 -20.02
N GLU A 252 -15.67 -33.48 -20.62
CA GLU A 252 -14.72 -32.49 -20.11
C GLU A 252 -15.27 -31.08 -20.26
N PHE A 253 -14.89 -30.24 -19.30
CA PHE A 253 -15.06 -28.80 -19.22
C PHE A 253 -13.72 -28.20 -18.82
N GLU A 254 -13.00 -27.73 -19.83
CA GLU A 254 -11.67 -27.17 -19.72
C GLU A 254 -11.75 -25.65 -19.60
N ILE A 255 -10.94 -25.09 -18.70
CA ILE A 255 -10.82 -23.65 -18.47
C ILE A 255 -9.35 -23.28 -18.73
N TYR A 256 -9.12 -22.27 -19.58
CA TYR A 256 -7.77 -21.79 -19.88
C TYR A 256 -7.65 -20.32 -19.49
N GLY A 257 -6.83 -20.05 -18.47
CA GLY A 257 -6.49 -18.71 -18.02
C GLY A 257 -5.10 -18.28 -18.45
N PHE A 258 -4.77 -17.01 -18.31
CA PHE A 258 -3.45 -16.50 -18.68
C PHE A 258 -3.02 -15.31 -17.81
N GLY A 259 -1.71 -15.08 -17.77
CA GLY A 259 -1.14 -13.94 -17.06
C GLY A 259 -1.17 -14.10 -15.54
N PHE A 260 -0.99 -13.00 -14.84
CA PHE A 260 -0.97 -12.95 -13.39
C PHE A 260 -2.38 -12.83 -12.80
N ALA A 261 -2.56 -13.35 -11.58
CA ALA A 261 -3.67 -13.00 -10.72
C ALA A 261 -3.75 -11.47 -10.60
N ASN A 262 -4.94 -10.91 -10.82
CA ASN A 262 -5.14 -9.47 -10.87
C ASN A 262 -4.87 -8.81 -9.52
N GLU A 263 -5.16 -9.53 -8.43
CA GLU A 263 -4.88 -9.11 -7.05
C GLU A 263 -4.26 -10.27 -6.28
N ALA A 264 -3.17 -9.99 -5.56
CA ALA A 264 -2.53 -10.94 -4.66
C ALA A 264 -2.05 -10.23 -3.39
N THR A 265 -2.02 -10.93 -2.26
CA THR A 265 -1.64 -10.33 -0.97
C THR A 265 -0.65 -11.22 -0.24
N TYR A 266 0.48 -10.65 0.14
CA TYR A 266 1.37 -11.19 1.14
C TYR A 266 1.28 -10.37 2.43
N ARG A 267 1.11 -11.04 3.57
CA ARG A 267 1.24 -10.43 4.89
C ARG A 267 2.18 -11.27 5.73
N SER A 268 3.22 -10.65 6.25
CA SER A 268 4.15 -11.33 7.14
C SER A 268 3.45 -11.79 8.41
N ASN A 269 4.05 -12.76 9.11
CA ASN A 269 3.71 -12.95 10.51
C ASN A 269 4.01 -11.67 11.30
N ILE A 270 3.41 -11.55 12.47
CA ILE A 270 3.85 -10.57 13.46
C ILE A 270 5.28 -10.94 13.91
N ILE A 271 6.21 -10.03 13.68
CA ILE A 271 7.62 -10.18 14.06
C ILE A 271 7.76 -9.65 15.48
N ASP A 272 8.09 -10.54 16.43
CA ASP A 272 8.42 -10.17 17.81
C ASP A 272 9.91 -9.85 17.90
N LEU A 273 10.23 -8.58 18.22
CA LEU A 273 11.60 -8.09 18.39
C LEU A 273 12.14 -8.37 19.80
N GLY A 274 11.36 -9.07 20.64
CA GLY A 274 11.69 -9.47 22.01
C GLY A 274 11.37 -8.38 23.03
N GLU A 275 11.79 -7.14 22.75
CA GLU A 275 11.67 -5.97 23.60
C GLU A 275 11.20 -4.75 22.80
N ALA A 276 10.87 -3.64 23.48
CA ALA A 276 10.59 -2.38 22.80
C ALA A 276 11.89 -1.74 22.30
N VAL A 277 12.04 -1.62 20.97
CA VAL A 277 13.27 -1.20 20.29
C VAL A 277 13.03 -0.03 19.36
N ALA A 278 14.08 0.73 19.06
CA ALA A 278 14.01 1.78 18.04
C ALA A 278 13.91 1.14 16.65
N LEU A 279 12.95 1.59 15.84
CA LEU A 279 12.73 1.11 14.48
C LEU A 279 13.35 2.08 13.48
N GLY A 280 14.26 1.58 12.65
CA GLY A 280 14.88 2.33 11.58
C GLY A 280 14.08 2.30 10.29
N PRO A 281 14.65 2.81 9.20
CA PRO A 281 14.01 2.75 7.89
C PRO A 281 13.84 1.29 7.44
N VAL A 282 12.79 1.08 6.65
CA VAL A 282 12.57 -0.14 5.88
C VAL A 282 13.06 0.09 4.45
N THR A 283 13.71 -0.93 3.89
CA THR A 283 14.25 -0.98 2.53
C THR A 283 13.76 -2.23 1.84
N TRP A 284 13.60 -2.21 0.53
CA TRP A 284 13.15 -3.37 -0.23
C TRP A 284 13.79 -3.43 -1.61
N SER A 285 13.77 -4.62 -2.20
CA SER A 285 14.16 -4.86 -3.59
C SER A 285 13.05 -5.63 -4.29
N GLY A 286 12.87 -5.35 -5.57
CA GLY A 286 11.91 -6.04 -6.40
C GLY A 286 11.81 -5.42 -7.79
N ARG A 287 10.87 -5.92 -8.58
CA ARG A 287 10.53 -5.43 -9.92
C ARG A 287 9.04 -5.11 -9.96
N GLN A 288 8.70 -4.04 -10.66
CA GLN A 288 7.33 -3.69 -10.99
C GLN A 288 7.26 -3.39 -12.49
N ASP A 289 6.35 -4.06 -13.19
CA ASP A 289 6.07 -3.75 -14.59
C ASP A 289 5.21 -2.47 -14.72
N PRO A 290 5.21 -1.76 -15.87
CA PRO A 290 4.60 -0.42 -15.97
C PRO A 290 3.10 -0.31 -15.66
N GLU A 291 2.32 -1.36 -15.90
CA GLU A 291 0.88 -1.41 -15.61
C GLU A 291 0.57 -2.17 -14.31
N ALA A 292 1.59 -2.70 -13.65
CA ALA A 292 1.45 -3.37 -12.37
C ALA A 292 1.77 -2.40 -11.21
N ALA A 293 1.26 -2.69 -10.02
CA ALA A 293 1.54 -1.93 -8.82
C ALA A 293 1.82 -2.84 -7.63
N VAL A 294 2.70 -2.39 -6.74
CA VAL A 294 2.93 -3.01 -5.42
C VAL A 294 2.65 -1.96 -4.35
N GLU A 295 1.68 -2.24 -3.49
CA GLU A 295 1.45 -1.45 -2.28
C GLU A 295 2.12 -2.15 -1.10
N LEU A 296 3.33 -1.69 -0.75
CA LEU A 296 4.02 -2.12 0.46
C LEU A 296 3.64 -1.21 1.64
N ARG A 297 3.26 -1.82 2.77
CA ARG A 297 2.87 -1.11 3.99
C ARG A 297 3.48 -1.77 5.21
N THR A 298 3.71 -0.99 6.27
CA THR A 298 4.13 -1.50 7.57
C THR A 298 3.14 -1.08 8.66
N ARG A 299 3.17 -1.80 9.78
CA ARG A 299 2.57 -1.38 11.05
C ARG A 299 3.40 -1.88 12.20
N SER A 300 3.26 -1.24 13.35
CA SER A 300 4.01 -1.58 14.55
C SER A 300 3.13 -1.52 15.80
N GLY A 301 3.55 -2.21 16.87
CA GLY A 301 2.77 -2.28 18.09
C GLY A 301 3.49 -2.87 19.29
N ASP A 302 2.75 -2.96 20.41
CA ASP A 302 3.24 -3.35 21.72
C ASP A 302 2.60 -4.65 22.25
N SER A 303 1.67 -5.23 21.49
CA SER A 303 0.93 -6.45 21.82
C SER A 303 1.15 -7.52 20.77
N ALA A 304 1.21 -8.80 21.17
CA ALA A 304 1.28 -9.93 20.24
C ALA A 304 0.00 -10.10 19.40
N GLU A 305 -1.09 -9.44 19.78
CA GLU A 305 -2.37 -9.44 19.07
C GLU A 305 -2.65 -8.03 18.53
N PRO A 306 -2.82 -7.85 17.19
CA PRO A 306 -3.17 -6.58 16.56
C PRO A 306 -4.66 -6.27 16.62
N ASN A 307 -5.45 -7.25 17.06
CA ASN A 307 -6.89 -7.18 17.11
C ASN A 307 -7.41 -7.46 18.53
N ASN A 308 -8.53 -6.81 18.84
CA ASN A 308 -9.39 -7.08 19.97
C ASN A 308 -10.48 -8.09 19.58
N TYR A 309 -10.56 -9.20 20.31
CA TYR A 309 -11.53 -10.26 20.07
C TYR A 309 -12.67 -10.17 21.09
N TRP A 310 -13.91 -10.08 20.63
CA TRP A 310 -15.07 -9.84 21.49
C TRP A 310 -15.97 -11.06 21.56
N ARG A 311 -16.33 -11.50 22.77
CA ARG A 311 -17.36 -12.54 22.95
C ARG A 311 -18.60 -12.02 23.65
N PHE A 312 -19.75 -12.62 23.35
CA PHE A 312 -20.97 -12.41 24.13
C PHE A 312 -20.86 -13.15 25.46
N THR A 313 -21.26 -12.50 26.55
CA THR A 313 -21.30 -13.14 27.89
C THR A 313 -22.61 -13.90 28.13
N PHE A 314 -23.55 -13.84 27.17
CA PHE A 314 -24.93 -14.30 27.28
C PHE A 314 -25.73 -13.66 28.43
N ARG A 315 -25.28 -12.49 28.90
CA ARG A 315 -26.03 -11.60 29.80
C ARG A 315 -26.53 -10.39 29.01
N GLY A 316 -27.66 -10.57 28.32
CA GLY A 316 -28.16 -9.57 27.37
C GLY A 316 -27.17 -9.36 26.23
N ASP A 317 -26.88 -8.10 25.90
CA ASP A 317 -26.00 -7.71 24.78
C ASP A 317 -24.55 -7.42 25.23
N GLU A 318 -24.19 -7.83 26.45
CA GLU A 318 -22.86 -7.61 27.02
C GLU A 318 -21.77 -8.34 26.21
N LYS A 319 -20.72 -7.59 25.87
CA LYS A 319 -19.51 -8.10 25.21
C LYS A 319 -18.30 -7.99 26.13
N SER A 320 -17.39 -8.94 26.02
CA SER A 320 -16.14 -8.96 26.80
C SER A 320 -14.95 -9.32 25.92
N LEU A 321 -13.80 -8.72 26.25
CA LEU A 321 -12.47 -9.05 25.70
C LEU A 321 -11.83 -10.25 26.38
N PHE A 322 -12.45 -10.78 27.44
CA PHE A 322 -11.89 -11.84 28.27
C PHE A 322 -12.68 -13.13 28.14
N ASP A 323 -12.01 -14.26 28.25
CA ASP A 323 -12.61 -15.60 28.32
C ASP A 323 -13.43 -15.80 29.61
N GLN A 324 -13.93 -17.02 29.86
CA GLN A 324 -14.72 -17.32 31.07
C GLN A 324 -13.90 -17.35 32.35
N GLN A 325 -12.58 -17.47 32.22
CA GLN A 325 -11.60 -17.52 33.31
C GLN A 325 -11.01 -16.13 33.61
N GLY A 326 -11.34 -15.11 32.81
CA GLY A 326 -10.85 -13.75 32.95
C GLY A 326 -9.54 -13.48 32.23
N ASN A 327 -9.05 -14.37 31.37
CA ASN A 327 -7.87 -14.12 30.54
C ASN A 327 -8.25 -13.37 29.26
N PRO A 328 -7.40 -12.47 28.73
CA PRO A 328 -7.63 -11.83 27.44
C PRO A 328 -7.85 -12.86 26.32
N LEU A 329 -8.80 -12.59 25.42
CA LEU A 329 -9.01 -13.39 24.23
C LEU A 329 -7.86 -13.16 23.23
N THR A 330 -7.42 -14.25 22.62
CA THR A 330 -6.44 -14.32 21.53
C THR A 330 -7.15 -14.82 20.29
N ARG A 331 -6.53 -14.72 19.10
CA ARG A 331 -7.11 -15.33 17.88
C ARG A 331 -7.46 -16.79 18.11
N ARG A 332 -6.51 -17.53 18.69
CA ARG A 332 -6.63 -18.97 18.95
C ARG A 332 -7.74 -19.33 19.93
N SER A 333 -7.94 -18.54 20.99
CA SER A 333 -9.05 -18.80 21.93
C SER A 333 -10.39 -18.33 21.36
N TYR A 334 -10.39 -17.24 20.59
CA TYR A 334 -11.56 -16.76 19.86
C TYR A 334 -12.07 -17.77 18.85
N ASP A 335 -11.19 -18.39 18.08
CA ASP A 335 -11.58 -19.32 17.01
C ASP A 335 -12.27 -20.58 17.54
N LYS A 336 -11.96 -20.97 18.77
CA LYS A 336 -12.60 -22.08 19.48
C LYS A 336 -13.98 -21.75 20.06
N LEU A 337 -14.37 -20.48 20.08
CA LEU A 337 -15.70 -20.08 20.56
C LEU A 337 -16.78 -20.58 19.60
N ASN A 338 -17.95 -20.91 20.17
CA ASN A 338 -19.12 -21.25 19.37
C ASN A 338 -19.54 -20.05 18.51
N LYS A 339 -20.14 -20.30 17.33
CA LYS A 339 -20.55 -19.25 16.39
C LYS A 339 -21.44 -18.17 17.03
N GLY A 340 -22.32 -18.55 17.96
CA GLY A 340 -23.18 -17.60 18.70
C GLY A 340 -22.51 -16.89 19.88
N GLU A 341 -21.30 -17.31 20.28
CA GLU A 341 -20.49 -16.65 21.32
C GLU A 341 -19.55 -15.60 20.72
N LYS A 342 -19.16 -15.73 19.44
CA LYS A 342 -18.35 -14.74 18.73
C LYS A 342 -19.13 -13.44 18.52
N ALA A 343 -18.62 -12.31 19.03
CA ALA A 343 -19.27 -11.00 19.00
C ALA A 343 -18.53 -9.94 18.14
N GLY A 344 -17.67 -10.42 17.23
CA GLY A 344 -16.86 -9.62 16.31
C GLY A 344 -15.39 -9.49 16.72
N ILE A 345 -14.62 -8.91 15.82
CA ILE A 345 -13.19 -8.59 15.94
C ILE A 345 -13.07 -7.10 15.60
N THR A 346 -12.29 -6.35 16.38
CA THR A 346 -12.00 -4.93 16.09
C THR A 346 -10.51 -4.69 16.15
N TYR A 347 -10.02 -3.66 15.46
CA TYR A 347 -8.60 -3.31 15.53
C TYR A 347 -8.19 -2.80 16.92
N ASP A 348 -6.97 -3.10 17.38
CA ASP A 348 -6.45 -2.60 18.65
C ASP A 348 -5.63 -1.31 18.51
N THR A 349 -6.33 -0.21 18.29
CA THR A 349 -5.73 1.14 18.12
C THR A 349 -4.99 1.66 19.37
N ARG A 350 -5.02 0.95 20.50
CA ARG A 350 -4.29 1.35 21.71
C ARG A 350 -2.86 0.83 21.73
N ASN A 351 -2.67 -0.40 21.25
CA ASN A 351 -1.37 -1.06 21.27
C ASN A 351 -0.74 -1.14 19.88
N TRP A 352 -1.50 -0.88 18.81
CA TRP A 352 -1.02 -0.94 17.44
C TRP A 352 -1.34 0.34 16.67
N ASP A 353 -0.33 0.80 15.93
CA ASP A 353 -0.50 1.86 14.92
C ASP A 353 -1.27 1.29 13.72
N SER A 354 -2.02 2.13 13.01
CA SER A 354 -2.65 1.68 11.76
C SER A 354 -1.60 1.31 10.71
N TRP A 355 -2.02 0.59 9.66
CA TRP A 355 -1.16 0.42 8.50
C TRP A 355 -0.72 1.78 7.96
N SER A 356 0.57 1.89 7.63
CA SER A 356 1.12 3.04 6.94
C SER A 356 0.37 3.28 5.62
N PRO A 357 0.46 4.49 5.06
CA PRO A 357 0.28 4.67 3.62
C PRO A 357 1.17 3.70 2.84
N ALA A 358 0.77 3.38 1.60
CA ALA A 358 1.63 2.63 0.70
C ALA A 358 2.91 3.43 0.43
N TYR A 359 4.06 2.78 0.55
CA TYR A 359 5.31 3.39 0.16
C TYR A 359 5.39 3.54 -1.36
N ASP A 360 6.11 4.56 -1.84
CA ASP A 360 6.53 4.61 -3.24
C ASP A 360 7.51 3.48 -3.51
N PHE A 361 7.02 2.43 -4.16
CA PHE A 361 7.80 1.22 -4.42
C PHE A 361 9.11 1.49 -5.16
N SER A 362 9.14 2.52 -6.02
CA SER A 362 10.32 2.87 -6.81
C SER A 362 11.44 3.51 -5.98
N ALA A 363 11.11 4.09 -4.82
CA ALA A 363 12.09 4.67 -3.91
C ALA A 363 12.98 3.60 -3.24
N GLY A 364 12.46 2.37 -3.07
CA GLY A 364 13.20 1.27 -2.43
C GLY A 364 13.47 1.44 -0.93
N VAL A 365 12.96 2.51 -0.33
CA VAL A 365 13.15 2.88 1.08
C VAL A 365 11.96 3.68 1.60
N GLY A 366 11.66 3.51 2.89
CA GLY A 366 10.66 4.28 3.62
C GLY A 366 10.88 4.21 5.12
N ASP A 367 10.20 5.05 5.88
CA ASP A 367 10.27 5.02 7.35
C ASP A 367 9.14 4.16 7.92
N ILE A 368 9.47 3.31 8.91
CA ILE A 368 8.44 2.60 9.68
C ILE A 368 7.79 3.62 10.62
N GLN A 369 6.48 3.80 10.48
CA GLN A 369 5.74 4.70 11.35
C GLN A 369 5.67 4.11 12.76
N ALA A 370 6.36 4.77 13.69
CA ALA A 370 6.38 4.43 15.10
C ALA A 370 6.49 5.70 15.94
N ASN A 371 5.58 5.86 16.89
CA ASN A 371 5.51 7.03 17.79
C ASN A 371 6.28 6.85 19.12
N LYS A 372 7.05 5.76 19.22
CA LYS A 372 7.93 5.38 20.33
C LYS A 372 8.63 4.07 19.94
N PRO A 373 9.61 3.57 20.71
CA PRO A 373 10.10 2.21 20.55
C PRO A 373 8.97 1.18 20.60
N ARG A 374 9.00 0.22 19.67
CA ARG A 374 7.95 -0.80 19.47
C ARG A 374 8.54 -2.19 19.60
N ARG A 375 7.71 -3.15 20.02
CA ARG A 375 8.12 -4.55 20.16
C ARG A 375 7.75 -5.41 18.95
N TYR A 376 6.63 -5.09 18.31
CA TYR A 376 6.10 -5.88 17.21
C TYR A 376 6.07 -5.06 15.94
N VAL A 377 6.42 -5.70 14.82
CA VAL A 377 6.33 -5.14 13.48
C VAL A 377 5.67 -6.15 12.55
N GLN A 378 4.91 -5.64 11.57
CA GLN A 378 4.37 -6.45 10.51
C GLN A 378 4.36 -5.64 9.21
N PHE A 379 4.51 -6.32 8.09
CA PHE A 379 4.39 -5.70 6.78
C PHE A 379 3.40 -6.46 5.89
N ARG A 380 2.86 -5.74 4.92
CA ARG A 380 1.90 -6.24 3.93
C ARG A 380 2.31 -5.73 2.55
N ALA A 381 2.32 -6.62 1.58
CA ALA A 381 2.48 -6.30 0.17
C ALA A 381 1.21 -6.74 -0.57
N ASP A 382 0.47 -5.78 -1.12
CA ASP A 382 -0.62 -6.04 -2.05
C ASP A 382 -0.10 -5.82 -3.47
N PHE A 383 -0.34 -6.78 -4.34
CA PHE A 383 0.06 -6.74 -5.74
C PHE A 383 -1.17 -6.55 -6.60
N TYR A 384 -1.08 -5.62 -7.55
CA TYR A 384 -2.11 -5.37 -8.55
C TYR A 384 -1.49 -5.60 -9.92
N SER A 385 -1.98 -6.62 -10.65
CA SER A 385 -1.43 -7.03 -11.93
C SER A 385 -2.41 -6.76 -13.07
N VAL A 386 -1.88 -6.54 -14.26
CA VAL A 386 -2.68 -6.37 -15.48
C VAL A 386 -2.22 -7.37 -16.53
N ARG A 387 -3.02 -8.42 -16.73
CA ARG A 387 -2.76 -9.48 -17.72
C ARG A 387 -1.37 -10.11 -17.49
N ASP A 388 -0.44 -9.91 -18.43
CA ASP A 388 0.93 -10.43 -18.37
C ASP A 388 1.92 -9.48 -17.69
N GLN A 389 1.49 -8.27 -17.28
CA GLN A 389 2.29 -7.32 -16.51
C GLN A 389 2.10 -7.60 -15.03
N GLY A 390 3.19 -7.94 -14.35
CA GLY A 390 3.17 -8.30 -12.93
C GLY A 390 4.31 -7.64 -12.16
N SER A 391 4.42 -8.03 -10.90
CA SER A 391 5.45 -7.51 -10.00
C SER A 391 6.07 -8.63 -9.19
N GLN A 392 7.25 -8.36 -8.64
CA GLN A 392 8.04 -9.27 -7.84
C GLN A 392 8.63 -8.50 -6.66
N LEU A 393 8.62 -9.10 -5.47
CA LEU A 393 9.28 -8.58 -4.28
C LEU A 393 10.35 -9.57 -3.83
N ASP A 394 11.61 -9.16 -3.86
CA ASP A 394 12.76 -10.00 -3.51
C ASP A 394 12.91 -10.08 -2.00
N TYR A 395 12.99 -8.92 -1.35
CA TYR A 395 13.09 -8.82 0.10
C TYR A 395 12.50 -7.52 0.66
N VAL A 396 12.16 -7.56 1.94
CA VAL A 396 11.90 -6.40 2.78
C VAL A 396 12.85 -6.46 3.98
N GLN A 397 13.57 -5.38 4.25
CA GLN A 397 14.63 -5.32 5.25
C GLN A 397 14.50 -4.06 6.12
N PHE A 398 14.69 -4.18 7.42
CA PHE A 398 14.68 -3.04 8.33
C PHE A 398 15.70 -3.18 9.44
N ALA A 399 16.15 -2.05 9.98
CA ALA A 399 17.09 -1.98 11.08
C ALA A 399 16.37 -1.74 12.41
N VAL A 400 16.89 -2.33 13.49
CA VAL A 400 16.43 -2.04 14.85
C VAL A 400 17.60 -1.82 15.79
N SER A 401 17.40 -1.02 16.83
CA SER A 401 18.39 -0.85 17.91
C SER A 401 17.81 -1.13 19.30
N ASP A 402 18.49 -2.02 20.03
CA ASP A 402 18.24 -2.35 21.44
C ASP A 402 19.52 -2.13 22.26
N PRO A 403 19.50 -1.29 23.30
CA PRO A 403 18.36 -0.48 23.78
C PRO A 403 18.06 0.74 22.88
N PRO A 404 16.84 1.29 22.95
CA PRO A 404 16.49 2.51 22.22
C PRO A 404 17.22 3.74 22.78
N ILE A 405 17.17 4.85 22.01
CA ILE A 405 17.71 6.15 22.45
C ILE A 405 16.93 6.67 23.65
N ALA A 406 15.59 6.63 23.58
CA ALA A 406 14.69 7.01 24.65
C ALA A 406 13.39 6.18 24.59
N THR A 407 12.81 5.86 25.74
CA THR A 407 11.51 5.16 25.84
C THR A 407 10.38 5.97 25.21
N GLN A 408 10.48 7.29 25.25
CA GLN A 408 9.60 8.21 24.55
C GLN A 408 10.34 9.53 24.28
N ALA A 409 10.03 10.18 23.17
CA ALA A 409 10.57 11.50 22.85
C ALA A 409 9.47 12.33 22.18
N LEU A 410 8.70 13.04 23.01
CA LEU A 410 7.62 13.90 22.53
C LEU A 410 8.19 15.22 22.03
N ALA A 411 7.61 15.74 20.95
CA ALA A 411 8.01 17.01 20.40
C ALA A 411 6.82 17.78 19.81
N GLU A 412 6.95 19.10 19.83
CA GLU A 412 6.02 20.01 19.17
C GLU A 412 6.75 21.24 18.62
N ILE A 413 6.17 21.88 17.60
CA ILE A 413 6.70 23.09 16.99
C ILE A 413 5.74 24.27 17.19
N THR A 414 6.30 25.45 17.48
CA THR A 414 5.55 26.71 17.58
C THR A 414 6.30 27.85 16.88
N PRO A 415 5.61 28.80 16.20
CA PRO A 415 4.17 28.83 15.96
C PRO A 415 3.74 27.76 14.96
N GLY A 416 2.55 27.20 15.15
CA GLY A 416 2.00 26.21 14.23
C GLY A 416 1.43 26.81 12.92
N ALA A 417 1.47 28.13 12.73
CA ALA A 417 1.11 28.75 11.46
C ALA A 417 1.91 30.03 11.20
N VAL A 418 2.35 30.23 9.96
CA VAL A 418 3.21 31.36 9.55
C VAL A 418 2.78 31.97 8.22
N ARG A 419 3.38 33.10 7.83
CA ARG A 419 3.20 33.65 6.48
C ARG A 419 4.07 32.87 5.49
N ALA A 420 3.48 32.51 4.36
CA ALA A 420 4.18 31.73 3.34
C ALA A 420 5.38 32.49 2.75
N GLY A 421 6.53 31.84 2.61
CA GLY A 421 7.75 32.39 2.00
C GLY A 421 8.40 33.55 2.76
N GLU A 422 8.01 33.80 4.02
CA GLU A 422 8.69 34.77 4.89
C GLU A 422 9.51 34.02 5.95
N PRO A 423 10.76 34.43 6.24
CA PRO A 423 11.53 33.85 7.33
C PRO A 423 10.79 33.97 8.65
N ALA A 424 10.40 32.84 9.23
CA ALA A 424 9.73 32.77 10.53
C ALA A 424 10.67 32.18 11.58
N ALA A 425 10.56 32.67 12.81
CA ALA A 425 11.22 32.10 13.97
C ALA A 425 10.34 31.00 14.55
N PHE A 426 10.93 29.83 14.78
CA PHE A 426 10.30 28.66 15.38
C PHE A 426 11.02 28.28 16.65
N THR A 427 10.27 27.76 17.61
CA THR A 427 10.79 26.99 18.75
C THR A 427 10.31 25.57 18.59
N TYR A 428 11.26 24.63 18.45
CA TYR A 428 11.01 23.20 18.47
C TYR A 428 11.25 22.70 19.90
N VAL A 429 10.21 22.18 20.53
CA VAL A 429 10.27 21.69 21.90
C VAL A 429 10.32 20.17 21.89
N LEU A 430 11.20 19.60 22.71
CA LEU A 430 11.41 18.17 22.87
C LEU A 430 11.42 17.82 24.37
N THR A 431 10.65 16.81 24.76
CA THR A 431 10.65 16.26 26.12
C THR A 431 10.83 14.74 26.08
N PRO A 432 12.04 14.23 26.41
CA PRO A 432 12.32 12.80 26.41
C PRO A 432 11.98 12.13 27.75
N VAL A 433 11.56 10.87 27.69
CA VAL A 433 11.37 9.99 28.84
C VAL A 433 12.28 8.78 28.67
N PHE A 434 13.08 8.50 29.70
CA PHE A 434 14.03 7.40 29.67
C PHE A 434 13.69 6.29 30.66
N SER A 435 13.96 5.06 30.25
CA SER A 435 14.18 3.93 31.14
C SER A 435 15.66 3.81 31.52
N PRO A 436 16.03 3.09 32.59
CA PRO A 436 17.44 2.96 33.00
C PRO A 436 18.37 2.29 31.99
N ARG A 437 17.83 1.59 30.98
CA ARG A 437 18.62 0.94 29.91
C ARG A 437 18.81 1.81 28.68
N ASP A 438 18.03 2.89 28.54
CA ASP A 438 18.05 3.72 27.34
C ASP A 438 19.39 4.42 27.20
N LEU A 439 19.80 4.64 25.96
CA LEU A 439 21.14 5.13 25.66
C LEU A 439 21.34 6.60 26.00
N GLY A 440 20.28 7.40 25.91
CA GLY A 440 20.42 8.85 25.85
C GLY A 440 20.92 9.31 24.48
N PHE A 441 21.03 10.62 24.33
CA PHE A 441 21.47 11.26 23.10
C PHE A 441 22.27 12.51 23.39
N ASP A 442 23.05 12.92 22.40
CA ASP A 442 23.77 14.19 22.38
C ASP A 442 23.53 14.94 21.07
N SER A 443 22.63 14.42 20.22
CA SER A 443 22.42 14.93 18.87
C SER A 443 20.94 15.02 18.53
N ILE A 444 20.56 16.13 17.88
CA ILE A 444 19.20 16.38 17.40
C ILE A 444 19.28 16.74 15.92
N GLU A 445 18.50 16.07 15.09
CA GLU A 445 18.30 16.37 13.68
C GLU A 445 16.87 16.84 13.46
N ILE A 446 16.68 17.93 12.70
CA ILE A 446 15.37 18.45 12.32
C ILE A 446 15.36 18.71 10.82
N ASP A 447 14.41 18.08 10.13
CA ASP A 447 14.14 18.29 8.72
C ASP A 447 13.36 19.62 8.54
N THR A 448 13.75 20.40 7.54
CA THR A 448 13.08 21.66 7.19
C THR A 448 12.72 21.68 5.70
N PRO A 449 11.65 22.38 5.29
CA PRO A 449 11.21 22.42 3.89
C PRO A 449 12.16 23.17 2.95
N SER A 450 13.05 23.99 3.52
CA SER A 450 14.01 24.83 2.82
C SER A 450 15.24 25.02 3.70
N LEU A 451 16.34 25.53 3.12
CA LEU A 451 17.56 25.84 3.85
C LEU A 451 17.24 26.77 5.05
N PRO A 452 17.49 26.35 6.30
CA PRO A 452 17.23 27.19 7.46
C PRO A 452 18.12 28.44 7.48
N GLY A 453 17.57 29.56 7.96
CA GLY A 453 18.32 30.80 8.19
C GLY A 453 19.31 30.74 9.36
N GLY A 454 19.36 29.61 10.05
CA GLY A 454 20.25 29.31 11.17
C GLY A 454 19.49 28.85 12.43
N VAL A 455 20.25 28.34 13.39
CA VAL A 455 19.80 28.01 14.74
C VAL A 455 20.28 29.10 15.68
N ASP A 456 19.34 29.73 16.38
CA ASP A 456 19.57 30.93 17.18
C ASP A 456 19.94 30.59 18.63
N ALA A 457 19.32 29.57 19.23
CA ALA A 457 19.60 29.12 20.59
C ALA A 457 19.16 27.67 20.83
N VAL A 458 19.82 27.02 21.80
CA VAL A 458 19.32 25.78 22.41
C VAL A 458 19.19 26.02 23.91
N ARG A 459 18.02 25.72 24.47
CA ARG A 459 17.78 25.77 25.93
C ARG A 459 17.46 24.39 26.46
N ILE A 460 17.85 24.14 27.70
CA ILE A 460 17.40 22.98 28.47
C ILE A 460 16.84 23.46 29.79
N SER A 461 15.58 23.11 30.06
CA SER A 461 14.81 23.61 31.20
C SER A 461 14.82 25.15 31.28
N GLY A 462 14.77 25.83 30.13
CA GLY A 462 14.80 27.29 30.02
C GLY A 462 16.20 27.94 30.15
N GLU A 463 17.25 27.18 30.44
CA GLU A 463 18.62 27.70 30.50
C GLU A 463 19.34 27.49 29.15
N GLU A 464 19.93 28.55 28.60
CA GLU A 464 20.70 28.47 27.35
C GLU A 464 21.97 27.64 27.53
N VAL A 465 22.20 26.70 26.62
CA VAL A 465 23.35 25.80 26.63
C VAL A 465 24.16 25.93 25.35
N GLY A 466 25.45 25.58 25.42
CA GLY A 466 26.31 25.52 24.24
C GLY A 466 25.90 24.39 23.31
N PHE A 467 25.86 24.65 22.01
CA PHE A 467 25.56 23.68 20.96
C PHE A 467 26.52 23.83 19.77
N GLU A 468 26.61 22.81 18.94
CA GLU A 468 27.39 22.79 17.70
C GLU A 468 26.45 22.47 16.52
N ILE A 469 26.52 23.27 15.44
CA ILE A 469 25.83 22.93 14.18
C ILE A 469 26.75 22.02 13.38
N ARG A 470 26.40 20.74 13.30
CA ARG A 470 27.16 19.71 12.57
C ARG A 470 26.77 19.61 11.10
N ARG A 471 25.49 19.91 10.79
CA ARG A 471 24.93 19.95 9.44
C ARG A 471 23.95 21.12 9.33
N LEU A 472 24.00 21.84 8.21
CA LEU A 472 23.03 22.87 7.81
C LEU A 472 22.97 22.91 6.29
N ASP A 473 21.89 22.39 5.73
CA ASP A 473 21.67 22.30 4.28
C ASP A 473 20.17 22.36 3.95
N GLU A 474 19.81 22.13 2.69
CA GLU A 474 18.42 22.19 2.21
C GLU A 474 17.48 21.16 2.86
N ARG A 475 18.01 20.09 3.47
CA ARG A 475 17.22 19.10 4.21
C ARG A 475 16.93 19.56 5.64
N GLY A 476 17.66 20.53 6.18
CA GLY A 476 17.53 21.00 7.55
C GLY A 476 18.86 21.08 8.29
N PHE A 477 18.86 20.72 9.56
CA PHE A 477 20.04 20.87 10.41
C PHE A 477 20.24 19.74 11.41
N GLU A 478 21.50 19.52 11.80
CA GLU A 478 21.92 18.58 12.83
C GLU A 478 22.73 19.32 13.90
N LEU A 479 22.33 19.15 15.16
CA LEU A 479 22.94 19.79 16.32
C LEU A 479 23.63 18.77 17.21
N GLY A 480 24.82 19.11 17.69
CA GLY A 480 25.42 18.51 18.89
C GLY A 480 25.07 19.35 20.13
N ILE A 481 24.57 18.71 21.18
CA ILE A 481 24.12 19.32 22.43
C ILE A 481 24.77 18.62 23.64
N PRO A 482 24.71 19.20 24.86
CA PRO A 482 25.10 18.48 26.06
C PRO A 482 24.26 17.21 26.22
N ARG A 483 24.92 16.11 26.62
CA ARG A 483 24.28 14.79 26.74
C ARG A 483 22.99 14.85 27.59
N ILE A 484 21.97 14.19 27.07
CA ILE A 484 20.67 13.97 27.70
C ILE A 484 20.50 12.47 27.90
N ASP A 485 20.31 12.05 29.15
CA ASP A 485 20.17 10.65 29.53
C ASP A 485 19.14 10.49 30.65
N ALA A 486 19.07 9.30 31.24
CA ALA A 486 18.13 8.98 32.31
C ALA A 486 18.21 9.91 33.54
N THR A 487 19.32 10.62 33.75
CA THR A 487 19.45 11.61 34.84
C THR A 487 18.70 12.92 34.56
N ARG A 488 18.40 13.19 33.29
CA ARG A 488 17.72 14.39 32.79
C ARG A 488 16.37 14.06 32.16
N THR A 489 15.75 12.96 32.57
CA THR A 489 14.44 12.53 32.07
C THR A 489 13.36 13.57 32.36
N GLY A 490 12.53 13.87 31.35
CA GLY A 490 11.48 14.88 31.43
C GLY A 490 11.98 16.32 31.42
N GLU A 491 13.30 16.57 31.29
CA GLU A 491 13.79 17.92 31.04
C GLU A 491 13.41 18.35 29.64
N ARG A 492 12.88 19.56 29.53
CA ARG A 492 12.50 20.16 28.25
C ARG A 492 13.73 20.68 27.52
N ILE A 493 13.80 20.42 26.22
CA ILE A 493 14.83 20.93 25.32
C ILE A 493 14.11 21.82 24.30
N GLU A 494 14.60 23.03 24.11
CA GLU A 494 14.01 24.01 23.17
C GLU A 494 15.07 24.40 22.15
N VAL A 495 14.75 24.25 20.88
CA VAL A 495 15.63 24.64 19.76
C VAL A 495 14.97 25.79 19.02
N ASP A 496 15.58 26.97 19.09
CA ASP A 496 15.12 28.15 18.35
C ASP A 496 15.85 28.24 17.02
N PHE A 497 15.11 28.35 15.93
CA PHE A 497 15.68 28.43 14.59
C PHE A 497 14.78 29.24 13.64
N ARG A 498 15.30 29.57 12.45
CA ARG A 498 14.57 30.31 11.42
C ARG A 498 14.44 29.51 10.14
N ALA A 499 13.24 29.44 9.59
CA ALA A 499 12.96 28.77 8.32
C ALA A 499 11.79 29.42 7.56
N GLU A 500 11.72 29.16 6.26
CA GLU A 500 10.62 29.60 5.38
C GLU A 500 9.71 28.40 5.07
N VAL A 501 8.39 28.61 5.12
CA VAL A 501 7.38 27.59 4.82
C VAL A 501 6.58 28.01 3.59
N PHE A 502 6.43 27.11 2.62
CA PHE A 502 5.76 27.38 1.35
C PHE A 502 4.48 26.56 1.13
N GLN A 503 4.27 25.50 1.92
CA GLN A 503 3.15 24.57 1.78
C GLN A 503 2.35 24.46 3.09
N PHE A 504 1.04 24.36 2.98
CA PHE A 504 0.15 24.04 4.10
C PHE A 504 0.47 22.65 4.67
N GLY A 505 0.48 22.50 6.01
CA GLY A 505 0.77 21.22 6.65
C GLY A 505 2.22 20.74 6.53
N THR A 506 3.18 21.63 6.29
CA THR A 506 4.60 21.28 6.16
C THR A 506 5.11 20.61 7.44
N LEU A 507 5.63 19.39 7.34
CA LEU A 507 6.15 18.62 8.47
C LEU A 507 7.62 18.97 8.76
N PHE A 508 7.93 19.24 10.03
CA PHE A 508 9.29 19.34 10.55
C PHE A 508 9.63 18.05 11.31
N ALA A 509 10.09 17.03 10.58
CA ALA A 509 10.40 15.74 11.17
C ALA A 509 11.70 15.82 11.99
N GLY A 510 11.69 15.32 13.22
CA GLY A 510 12.86 15.34 14.10
C GLY A 510 13.37 13.95 14.45
N ARG A 511 14.67 13.82 14.69
CA ARG A 511 15.34 12.59 15.12
C ARG A 511 16.37 12.86 16.21
N ILE A 512 16.56 11.92 17.12
CA ILE A 512 17.59 11.95 18.17
C ILE A 512 18.50 10.73 18.08
N PHE A 513 19.78 10.90 18.40
CA PHE A 513 20.76 9.82 18.36
C PHE A 513 22.00 10.13 19.22
N ASP A 514 22.77 9.08 19.54
CA ASP A 514 24.07 9.18 20.20
C ASP A 514 25.18 9.24 19.14
N SER A 515 25.92 10.35 19.08
CA SER A 515 26.97 10.55 18.08
C SER A 515 28.16 9.60 18.23
N GLU A 516 28.35 9.01 19.42
CA GLU A 516 29.34 7.96 19.65
C GLU A 516 28.92 6.61 19.06
N LYS A 517 27.67 6.51 18.59
CA LYS A 517 27.06 5.30 18.05
C LYS A 517 26.35 5.54 16.70
N PRO A 518 27.09 5.97 15.66
CA PRO A 518 26.51 6.47 14.41
C PRO A 518 25.76 5.43 13.57
N HIS A 519 25.87 4.14 13.90
CA HIS A 519 25.23 3.04 13.18
C HIS A 519 23.94 2.55 13.84
N GLU A 520 23.66 2.96 15.08
CA GLU A 520 22.38 2.67 15.70
C GLU A 520 21.27 3.50 15.05
N VAL A 521 20.04 3.02 15.18
CA VAL A 521 18.87 3.67 14.61
C VAL A 521 18.70 5.06 15.23
N ARG A 522 18.67 6.09 14.38
CA ARG A 522 18.22 7.43 14.76
C ARG A 522 16.74 7.36 15.12
N GLN A 523 16.40 7.66 16.36
CA GLN A 523 15.04 7.53 16.84
C GLN A 523 14.21 8.75 16.45
N ALA A 524 13.09 8.53 15.75
CA ALA A 524 12.16 9.58 15.37
C ALA A 524 11.48 10.22 16.60
N LEU A 525 11.27 11.53 16.52
CA LEU A 525 10.50 12.30 17.49
C LEU A 525 9.00 12.19 17.18
N THR A 526 8.20 12.24 18.23
CA THR A 526 6.75 12.01 18.14
C THR A 526 5.98 13.27 18.47
N ALA A 527 5.04 13.65 17.60
CA ALA A 527 4.12 14.75 17.88
C ALA A 527 3.32 14.52 19.18
N GLY A 528 3.31 15.50 20.07
CA GLY A 528 2.49 15.52 21.28
C GLY A 528 2.89 16.62 22.25
N ASP A 529 2.22 16.68 23.40
CA ASP A 529 2.44 17.67 24.47
C ASP A 529 3.86 17.53 25.06
N ALA A 530 4.79 18.35 24.57
CA ALA A 530 6.16 18.42 25.08
C ALA A 530 6.28 19.58 26.10
N ASP A 531 5.47 20.62 25.95
CA ASP A 531 5.29 21.73 26.87
C ASP A 531 3.79 22.00 27.12
N PRO A 532 3.29 21.76 28.34
CA PRO A 532 1.89 22.04 28.69
C PRO A 532 1.46 23.51 28.59
N LEU A 533 2.40 24.44 28.35
CA LEU A 533 2.16 25.86 28.13
C LEU A 533 2.02 26.22 26.64
N ILE A 534 2.35 25.32 25.73
CA ILE A 534 2.19 25.46 24.29
C ILE A 534 0.97 24.63 23.87
N ASP A 535 0.11 25.22 23.05
CA ASP A 535 -1.08 24.56 22.50
C ASP A 535 -0.82 24.26 21.02
N SER A 536 0.06 23.29 20.76
CA SER A 536 0.42 22.86 19.40
C SER A 536 0.25 21.35 19.23
N ASP A 537 0.88 20.53 20.08
CA ASP A 537 0.84 19.06 20.05
C ASP A 537 1.19 18.44 18.68
N ARG A 538 1.88 19.19 17.82
CA ARG A 538 2.13 18.83 16.41
C ARG A 538 3.52 19.22 15.95
N LEU A 539 3.96 18.58 14.88
CA LEU A 539 5.19 18.87 14.16
C LEU A 539 4.95 19.51 12.78
N SER A 540 3.68 19.76 12.43
CA SER A 540 3.30 20.40 11.17
C SER A 540 3.02 21.88 11.35
N VAL A 541 3.43 22.68 10.36
CA VAL A 541 3.20 24.13 10.32
C VAL A 541 2.34 24.48 9.11
N ASP A 542 1.32 25.27 9.35
CA ASP A 542 0.39 25.75 8.33
C ASP A 542 0.81 27.13 7.79
N ILE A 543 0.27 27.49 6.63
CA ILE A 543 0.36 28.85 6.10
C ILE A 543 -0.93 29.62 6.39
N LEU A 544 -0.83 30.82 6.95
CA LEU A 544 -1.98 31.64 7.38
C LEU A 544 -2.87 32.11 6.21
N ASP A 545 -2.31 32.21 5.01
CA ASP A 545 -2.94 32.84 3.85
C ASP A 545 -3.33 31.81 2.75
N LEU A 546 -4.16 30.81 3.10
CA LEU A 546 -4.68 29.79 2.16
C LEU A 546 -5.44 30.35 0.93
N ALA A 547 -5.84 31.62 0.95
CA ALA A 547 -6.53 32.28 -0.17
C ALA A 547 -5.57 32.78 -1.27
N GLN A 548 -4.27 32.51 -1.16
CA GLN A 548 -3.29 32.94 -2.16
C GLN A 548 -3.17 31.93 -3.31
N LYS A 549 -3.07 32.49 -4.51
CA LYS A 549 -2.69 31.81 -5.74
C LYS A 549 -1.38 31.04 -5.57
N SER A 550 -1.18 29.96 -6.32
CA SER A 550 0.07 29.15 -6.33
C SER A 550 1.31 29.96 -6.70
N ILE A 551 1.13 31.19 -7.21
CA ILE A 551 2.21 32.14 -7.53
C ILE A 551 2.12 33.34 -6.59
N LYS A 552 3.09 33.48 -5.67
CA LYS A 552 3.24 34.65 -4.82
C LYS A 552 4.45 35.47 -5.25
N GLY A 553 4.31 36.80 -5.17
CA GLY A 553 5.47 37.69 -5.24
C GLY A 553 6.22 37.73 -6.57
N LEU A 554 5.59 37.46 -7.72
CA LEU A 554 6.24 37.55 -9.04
C LEU A 554 6.96 38.90 -9.22
N ARG A 555 8.28 38.83 -9.38
CA ARG A 555 9.21 39.95 -9.51
C ARG A 555 10.10 39.76 -10.72
N VAL A 556 10.62 40.88 -11.19
CA VAL A 556 11.54 40.97 -12.31
C VAL A 556 12.69 41.88 -11.86
N GLN A 557 13.92 41.38 -11.78
CA GLN A 557 15.04 42.11 -11.16
C GLN A 557 15.42 43.40 -11.92
N ALA A 558 15.03 43.54 -13.19
CA ALA A 558 15.14 44.78 -13.95
C ALA A 558 13.88 45.01 -14.79
N GLY A 559 13.18 46.12 -14.55
CA GLY A 559 12.01 46.51 -15.36
C GLY A 559 12.37 46.86 -16.82
N VAL A 560 13.67 47.09 -17.11
CA VAL A 560 14.22 47.22 -18.45
C VAL A 560 15.57 46.49 -18.50
N PHE A 561 15.76 45.62 -19.49
CA PHE A 561 17.03 44.93 -19.74
C PHE A 561 17.57 45.25 -21.15
N THR A 562 18.89 45.11 -21.33
CA THR A 562 19.64 45.49 -22.53
C THR A 562 20.47 44.33 -23.07
N PRO A 563 19.91 43.44 -23.91
CA PRO A 563 20.59 42.25 -24.43
C PRO A 563 21.58 42.60 -25.57
N ASN A 564 22.55 43.46 -25.29
CA ASN A 564 23.55 43.98 -26.24
C ASN A 564 24.89 43.22 -26.17
N GLY A 565 25.05 42.30 -25.21
CA GLY A 565 26.21 41.45 -25.01
C GLY A 565 27.38 42.14 -24.31
N ASP A 566 27.14 43.22 -23.56
CA ASP A 566 28.18 43.95 -22.81
C ASP A 566 28.42 43.39 -21.39
N GLY A 567 27.66 42.37 -20.98
CA GLY A 567 27.72 41.73 -19.67
C GLY A 567 26.87 42.42 -18.60
N ILE A 568 26.13 43.49 -18.94
CA ILE A 568 25.35 44.30 -18.00
C ILE A 568 23.88 44.28 -18.42
N ASN A 569 23.02 43.74 -17.54
CA ASN A 569 21.57 43.62 -17.78
C ASN A 569 21.22 42.93 -19.13
N ASP A 570 22.04 41.99 -19.58
CA ASP A 570 21.80 41.25 -20.82
C ASP A 570 20.59 40.30 -20.76
N VAL A 571 20.19 39.94 -19.55
CA VAL A 571 19.04 39.07 -19.29
C VAL A 571 18.13 39.71 -18.27
N VAL A 572 16.86 39.35 -18.33
CA VAL A 572 15.90 39.65 -17.29
C VAL A 572 15.70 38.42 -16.40
N VAL A 573 15.98 38.56 -15.10
CA VAL A 573 15.76 37.50 -14.11
C VAL A 573 14.35 37.63 -13.53
N ILE A 574 13.65 36.51 -13.49
CA ILE A 574 12.25 36.35 -13.09
C ILE A 574 12.24 35.51 -11.82
N GLU A 575 11.60 36.01 -10.77
CA GLU A 575 11.58 35.35 -9.46
C GLU A 575 10.17 35.33 -8.89
N CYS A 576 9.77 34.21 -8.31
CA CYS A 576 8.53 34.11 -7.54
C CYS A 576 8.60 33.00 -6.48
N ASP A 577 7.67 33.04 -5.54
CA ASP A 577 7.46 31.96 -4.58
C ASP A 577 6.31 31.09 -5.09
N LEU A 578 6.56 29.79 -5.25
CA LEU A 578 5.55 28.79 -5.59
C LEU A 578 4.98 28.22 -4.30
N LEU A 579 3.65 28.26 -4.15
CA LEU A 579 2.94 27.88 -2.94
C LEU A 579 1.97 26.72 -3.19
N ASN A 580 1.92 25.76 -2.27
CA ASN A 580 1.06 24.57 -2.35
C ASN A 580 1.14 23.83 -3.70
N VAL A 581 2.36 23.73 -4.24
CA VAL A 581 2.69 22.96 -5.43
C VAL A 581 3.42 21.69 -4.98
N GLU A 582 2.84 20.52 -5.20
CA GLU A 582 3.51 19.23 -4.99
C GLU A 582 4.39 18.88 -6.19
N ALA A 583 3.81 18.89 -7.39
CA ALA A 583 4.49 18.71 -8.67
C ALA A 583 3.62 19.33 -9.78
N ALA A 584 4.07 20.42 -10.39
CA ALA A 584 3.31 21.11 -11.44
C ALA A 584 4.20 21.64 -12.55
N PRO A 585 3.78 21.55 -13.83
CA PRO A 585 4.50 22.20 -14.92
C PRO A 585 4.39 23.73 -14.78
N VAL A 586 5.53 24.40 -14.91
CA VAL A 586 5.65 25.86 -14.91
C VAL A 586 6.05 26.33 -16.29
N ALA A 587 5.30 27.27 -16.84
CA ALA A 587 5.61 27.88 -18.14
C ALA A 587 5.63 29.39 -18.03
N ILE A 588 6.63 30.01 -18.66
CA ILE A 588 6.72 31.47 -18.78
C ILE A 588 6.56 31.82 -20.25
N GLN A 589 5.51 32.57 -20.56
CA GLN A 589 5.24 33.06 -21.90
C GLN A 589 5.48 34.56 -21.96
N ILE A 590 6.11 35.00 -23.04
CA ILE A 590 6.43 36.41 -23.28
C ILE A 590 5.62 36.87 -24.48
N PHE A 591 4.78 37.89 -24.30
CA PHE A 591 3.93 38.46 -25.34
C PHE A 591 4.35 39.88 -25.68
N ASP A 592 4.16 40.29 -26.93
CA ASP A 592 4.13 41.71 -27.27
C ASP A 592 2.80 42.36 -26.84
N LEU A 593 2.71 43.69 -26.92
CA LEU A 593 1.48 44.42 -26.57
C LEU A 593 0.30 44.15 -27.52
N ALA A 594 0.51 43.48 -28.66
CA ALA A 594 -0.55 43.02 -29.53
C ALA A 594 -1.09 41.63 -29.12
N GLY A 595 -0.53 41.03 -28.06
CA GLY A 595 -0.91 39.72 -27.55
C GLY A 595 -0.30 38.55 -28.33
N ARG A 596 0.66 38.81 -29.21
CA ARG A 596 1.38 37.75 -29.93
C ARG A 596 2.51 37.23 -29.05
N GLU A 597 2.58 35.91 -28.94
CA GLU A 597 3.65 35.21 -28.24
C GLU A 597 4.98 35.37 -28.99
N ILE A 598 6.00 35.77 -28.27
CA ILE A 598 7.34 36.08 -28.78
C ILE A 598 8.31 34.99 -28.36
N SER A 599 8.19 34.50 -27.13
CA SER A 599 9.04 33.45 -26.58
C SER A 599 8.31 32.70 -25.48
N GLN A 600 8.73 31.45 -25.27
CA GLN A 600 8.29 30.59 -24.18
C GLN A 600 9.52 30.01 -23.49
N ILE A 601 9.51 30.01 -22.16
CA ILE A 601 10.50 29.34 -21.33
C ILE A 601 9.75 28.23 -20.61
N ASP A 602 10.20 27.00 -20.84
CA ASP A 602 9.73 25.84 -20.10
C ASP A 602 10.47 25.77 -18.76
N GLY A 603 9.73 25.96 -17.68
CA GLY A 603 10.21 25.80 -16.32
C GLY A 603 10.22 24.34 -15.89
N GLY A 604 9.67 23.42 -16.68
CA GLY A 604 9.53 22.02 -16.32
C GLY A 604 8.61 21.82 -15.12
N GLU A 605 8.70 20.64 -14.52
CA GLU A 605 7.96 20.27 -13.32
C GLU A 605 8.64 20.87 -12.09
N GLN A 606 7.89 21.67 -11.33
CA GLN A 606 8.37 22.39 -10.15
C GLN A 606 7.56 22.02 -8.92
N VAL A 607 8.16 22.25 -7.75
CA VAL A 607 7.58 22.03 -6.42
C VAL A 607 7.49 23.37 -5.67
N SER A 608 6.85 23.38 -4.50
CA SER A 608 6.75 24.56 -3.64
C SER A 608 8.14 25.07 -3.23
N GLY A 609 8.34 26.39 -3.26
CA GLY A 609 9.63 27.01 -2.94
C GLY A 609 9.96 28.23 -3.80
N TRP A 610 11.23 28.60 -3.82
CA TRP A 610 11.70 29.74 -4.61
C TRP A 610 11.98 29.31 -6.05
N PHE A 611 11.32 29.97 -7.00
CA PHE A 611 11.48 29.72 -8.43
C PHE A 611 12.22 30.88 -9.10
N THR A 612 13.21 30.53 -9.93
CA THR A 612 13.97 31.50 -10.73
C THR A 612 14.07 31.05 -12.19
N ALA A 613 13.93 32.02 -13.10
CA ALA A 613 14.13 31.83 -14.53
C ALA A 613 14.73 33.09 -15.15
N ALA A 614 15.25 32.98 -16.37
CA ALA A 614 15.80 34.13 -17.09
C ALA A 614 15.35 34.14 -18.55
N TRP A 615 15.13 35.35 -19.08
CA TRP A 615 14.92 35.59 -20.50
C TRP A 615 16.03 36.47 -21.05
N ASP A 616 16.61 36.10 -22.19
CA ASP A 616 17.73 36.78 -22.84
C ASP A 616 17.29 37.72 -23.98
N GLY A 617 15.99 37.96 -24.13
CA GLY A 617 15.44 38.84 -25.17
C GLY A 617 15.30 38.20 -26.54
N ARG A 618 15.51 36.89 -26.67
CA ARG A 618 15.33 36.17 -27.93
C ARG A 618 13.91 35.68 -28.12
N ASP A 619 13.50 35.61 -29.38
CA ASP A 619 12.27 34.97 -29.81
C ASP A 619 12.44 33.45 -30.01
N VAL A 620 11.35 32.77 -30.34
CA VAL A 620 11.31 31.31 -30.63
C VAL A 620 12.26 30.87 -31.76
N ASP A 621 12.67 31.78 -32.66
CA ASP A 621 13.64 31.50 -33.73
C ASP A 621 15.09 31.82 -33.31
N GLY A 622 15.31 32.19 -32.04
CA GLY A 622 16.61 32.57 -31.49
C GLY A 622 17.10 33.97 -31.90
N ARG A 623 16.23 34.79 -32.53
CA ARG A 623 16.57 36.17 -32.95
C ARG A 623 16.26 37.14 -31.82
N LEU A 624 17.04 38.22 -31.74
CA LEU A 624 16.78 39.28 -30.77
C LEU A 624 15.44 39.96 -31.10
N ALA A 625 14.54 40.02 -30.13
CA ALA A 625 13.27 40.69 -30.30
C ALA A 625 13.49 42.22 -30.49
N PRO A 626 12.53 42.97 -31.07
CA PRO A 626 12.67 44.42 -31.22
C PRO A 626 12.61 45.16 -29.87
N PRO A 627 13.23 46.34 -29.70
CA PRO A 627 13.07 47.12 -28.48
C PRO A 627 11.60 47.47 -28.25
N GLY A 628 11.13 47.39 -27.00
CA GLY A 628 9.73 47.58 -26.69
C GLY A 628 9.32 47.08 -25.32
N THR A 629 8.02 47.08 -25.07
CA THR A 629 7.41 46.58 -23.85
C THR A 629 6.79 45.21 -24.11
N TYR A 630 7.08 44.26 -23.23
CA TYR A 630 6.61 42.89 -23.28
C TYR A 630 5.80 42.56 -22.03
N LEU A 631 4.80 41.70 -22.20
CA LEU A 631 4.04 41.11 -21.10
C LEU A 631 4.58 39.71 -20.84
N LEU A 632 5.16 39.53 -19.66
CA LEU A 632 5.54 38.23 -19.15
C LEU A 632 4.36 37.63 -18.39
N GLN A 633 4.00 36.40 -18.71
CA GLN A 633 3.00 35.61 -18.01
C GLN A 633 3.63 34.32 -17.50
N LEU A 634 3.64 34.15 -16.18
CA LEU A 634 3.97 32.88 -15.53
C LEU A 634 2.68 32.10 -15.28
N THR A 635 2.68 30.84 -15.67
CA THR A 635 1.56 29.90 -15.52
C THR A 635 2.03 28.68 -14.73
N VAL A 636 1.24 28.28 -13.74
CA VAL A 636 1.44 27.04 -12.96
C VAL A 636 0.16 26.23 -13.07
N GLU A 637 0.26 24.97 -13.49
CA GLU A 637 -0.89 24.08 -13.62
C GLU A 637 -0.89 23.08 -12.45
N THR A 638 -1.68 23.37 -11.42
CA THR A 638 -1.85 22.48 -10.26
C THR A 638 -3.12 21.66 -10.37
N ASP A 639 -3.29 20.68 -9.49
CA ASP A 639 -4.52 19.87 -9.40
C ASP A 639 -5.77 20.70 -9.07
N GLU A 640 -5.58 21.85 -8.41
CA GLU A 640 -6.66 22.80 -8.10
C GLU A 640 -7.01 23.71 -9.29
N GLY A 641 -6.17 23.73 -10.33
CA GLY A 641 -6.39 24.46 -11.57
C GLY A 641 -5.17 25.23 -12.08
N VAL A 642 -5.40 26.12 -13.04
CA VAL A 642 -4.32 26.89 -13.68
C VAL A 642 -4.23 28.29 -13.11
N ASP A 643 -3.13 28.58 -12.42
CA ASP A 643 -2.85 29.88 -11.86
C ASP A 643 -1.93 30.71 -12.75
N ARG A 644 -2.20 32.01 -12.82
CA ARG A 644 -1.49 32.94 -13.71
C ARG A 644 -1.10 34.22 -12.98
N ALA A 645 0.14 34.64 -13.20
CA ALA A 645 0.67 35.93 -12.78
C ALA A 645 1.37 36.64 -13.94
N GLN A 646 1.20 37.96 -14.01
CA GLN A 646 1.74 38.76 -15.11
C GLN A 646 2.61 39.92 -14.60
N ARG A 647 3.67 40.21 -15.36
CA ARG A 647 4.53 41.39 -15.17
C ARG A 647 4.89 42.01 -16.50
N VAL A 648 5.19 43.30 -16.47
CA VAL A 648 5.65 44.04 -17.63
C VAL A 648 7.17 44.09 -17.59
N VAL A 649 7.80 43.83 -18.73
CA VAL A 649 9.25 43.91 -18.94
C VAL A 649 9.52 44.83 -20.12
N GLY A 650 10.40 45.81 -19.95
CA GLY A 650 10.93 46.62 -21.03
C GLY A 650 12.21 46.02 -21.60
N MET A 651 12.43 46.19 -22.90
CA MET A 651 13.68 45.84 -23.56
C MET A 651 14.16 47.03 -24.39
N ALA A 652 15.45 47.37 -24.26
CA ALA A 652 16.12 48.41 -25.02
C ALA A 652 17.51 47.92 -25.47
N TYR A 653 18.10 48.47 -26.52
CA TYR A 653 19.51 48.26 -26.85
C TYR A 653 20.04 49.36 -27.76
#